data_AF-A0A0R0B1S2-F1
#
_entry.id   AF-A0A0R0B1S2-F1
#
_cell.length_a   1.000
_cell.length_b   1.000
_cell.length_c   1.000
_cell.angle_alpha   90.00
_cell.angle_beta   90.00
_cell.angle_gamma   90.00
#
_symmetry.space_group_name_H-M   'P 1'
#
loop_
_entity.id
_entity.type
_entity.pdbx_description
1 polymer ?
#
loop_
_entity_poly.entity_id
_entity_poly.type
_entity_poly.pdbx_seq_one_letter_code
_entity_poly.pdbx_strand_id
1 'polypeptide(L)'
;MSTLQHAWQRARRRRALITLLLGLPWAVAATVLALRLAGFDIACVVGTVSLLACAALATARARRLDRQWLQRQLDGSGASEDSADLLFADTATLNPLQRRQRTHVLATLEHAMPELRPRWPRTALAVCWTAGLAIALLALGWPRSGSGPGAAASVVPGTSVPAGPLRLQSSRLRIDAPAYTGQATLTRNALDAKVAADSRLSWSLRFDRAPSKAWLQFHDGRRLPLRERDGHWLAQDVARAPVLYRVVSEPALAETRLHRLDVVADRAPSVRVLEPAASLVLGTPGQRQWALRFEANDDYGVAVQALLSITTTQGSGENITFLKRRVSLTGSGEPTARRFAHTLDLAALGAQPGNDVIAQLEVRDNHSPVAQVGRSSSVILRLPSAEVALGAELEGRIKKTLPAYFRSQRQIIIDAEALIRQQRSLGAEDFVKRSDAIGVDQRILRLRYGQFLGEESEGAPKPPPTSDLPTSDTPTADRHDDDHDHDAGGGAHDDHGHDHGGNADAPPVFGSATDVLSEYGHTHDHAEAATLLDPQTRATLKAALDQMWSAEGELRQGRPQQALPFAYKALGFIKQVQQAERIYLARVGPELPPIDESRRLGGDRAGLASRELPLAARTPPDPVIVEAWQRLGDDNSAPDLDALAAWQQRNAAYLPDALDLAAAIEQLRIEPGCGDCRQRLRAQLWRALQRPLPQVMRRNATDAMGQRYLDALEAQP
;
A
#
# COMPACT_ATOMS: atom_id res chain seq x y z
N MET A 1 17.14 -0.44 -37.56
CA MET A 1 17.51 0.96 -37.14
C MET A 1 17.24 2.04 -38.20
N SER A 2 17.48 1.79 -39.49
CA SER A 2 17.23 2.79 -40.56
C SER A 2 15.77 3.22 -40.63
N THR A 3 14.81 2.30 -40.52
CA THR A 3 13.36 2.55 -40.51
C THR A 3 12.95 3.55 -39.41
N LEU A 4 13.45 3.35 -38.19
CA LEU A 4 13.23 4.23 -37.04
C LEU A 4 13.76 5.65 -37.28
N GLN A 5 14.98 5.78 -37.82
CA GLN A 5 15.56 7.09 -38.14
C GLN A 5 14.75 7.84 -39.21
N HIS A 6 14.27 7.14 -40.24
CA HIS A 6 13.41 7.73 -41.26
C HIS A 6 12.06 8.17 -40.69
N ALA A 7 11.43 7.36 -39.84
CA ALA A 7 10.18 7.72 -39.17
C ALA A 7 10.34 8.96 -38.27
N TRP A 8 11.44 9.03 -37.51
CA TRP A 8 11.78 10.17 -36.67
C TRP A 8 12.01 11.45 -37.49
N GLN A 9 12.77 11.36 -38.58
CA GLN A 9 12.98 12.49 -39.48
C GLN A 9 11.68 12.96 -40.14
N ARG A 10 10.78 12.04 -40.53
CA ARG A 10 9.45 12.38 -41.06
C ARG A 10 8.60 13.12 -40.04
N ALA A 11 8.63 12.72 -38.76
CA ALA A 11 7.92 13.42 -37.69
C ALA A 11 8.46 14.85 -37.48
N ARG A 12 9.80 15.01 -37.47
CA ARG A 12 10.46 16.33 -37.39
C ARG A 12 10.10 17.24 -38.56
N ARG A 13 10.16 16.73 -39.79
CA ARG A 13 9.75 17.48 -41.00
C ARG A 13 8.29 17.90 -40.94
N ARG A 14 7.38 17.01 -40.51
CA ARG A 14 5.95 17.34 -40.38
C ARG A 14 5.68 18.39 -39.30
N ARG A 15 6.38 18.33 -38.16
CA ARG A 15 6.27 19.34 -37.11
C ARG A 15 6.77 20.72 -37.57
N ALA A 16 7.88 20.75 -38.32
CA ALA A 16 8.39 21.97 -38.93
C ALA A 16 7.37 22.55 -39.93
N LEU A 17 6.83 21.73 -40.84
CA LEU A 17 5.82 22.14 -41.82
C LEU A 17 4.55 22.69 -41.17
N ILE A 18 4.03 22.03 -40.14
CA ILE A 18 2.87 22.51 -39.38
C ILE A 18 3.15 23.88 -38.75
N THR A 19 4.35 24.06 -38.17
CA THR A 19 4.72 25.33 -37.51
C THR A 19 4.86 26.45 -38.52
N LEU A 20 5.47 26.18 -39.69
CA LEU A 20 5.56 27.14 -40.79
C LEU A 20 4.18 27.54 -41.30
N LEU A 21 3.31 26.57 -41.57
CA LEU A 21 1.95 26.83 -42.09
C LEU A 21 1.05 27.59 -41.12
N LEU A 22 1.29 27.47 -39.81
CA LEU A 22 0.61 28.27 -38.79
C LEU A 22 1.17 29.68 -38.68
N GLY A 23 2.48 29.88 -38.86
CA GLY A 23 3.13 31.19 -38.74
C GLY A 23 3.04 32.07 -39.98
N LEU A 24 3.02 31.47 -41.17
CA LEU A 24 3.00 32.16 -42.46
C LEU A 24 1.85 33.18 -42.61
N PRO A 25 0.57 32.90 -42.26
CA PRO A 25 -0.50 33.90 -42.38
C PRO A 25 -0.27 35.13 -41.49
N TRP A 26 0.35 34.96 -40.32
CA TRP A 26 0.68 36.09 -39.43
C TRP A 26 1.86 36.91 -39.94
N ALA A 27 2.87 36.26 -40.53
CA ALA A 27 3.98 36.96 -41.19
C ALA A 27 3.47 37.81 -42.37
N VAL A 28 2.52 37.28 -43.16
CA VAL A 28 1.86 38.02 -44.24
C VAL A 28 1.06 39.20 -43.68
N ALA A 29 0.24 38.99 -42.65
CA ALA A 29 -0.55 40.05 -42.02
C ALA A 29 0.33 41.18 -41.45
N ALA A 30 1.43 40.84 -40.77
CA ALA A 30 2.38 41.82 -40.23
C ALA A 30 3.08 42.62 -41.33
N THR A 31 3.44 41.97 -42.43
CA THR A 31 4.08 42.63 -43.60
C THR A 31 3.12 43.63 -44.26
N VAL A 32 1.86 43.23 -44.46
CA VAL A 32 0.82 44.10 -45.06
C VAL A 32 0.52 45.29 -44.15
N LEU A 33 0.47 45.07 -42.83
CA LEU A 33 0.26 46.13 -41.86
C LEU A 33 1.43 47.13 -41.83
N ALA A 34 2.68 46.64 -41.83
CA ALA A 34 3.87 47.47 -41.88
C ALA A 34 3.95 48.28 -43.18
N LEU A 35 3.62 47.67 -44.33
CA LEU A 35 3.52 48.36 -45.62
C LEU A 35 2.53 49.52 -45.56
N ARG A 36 1.42 49.34 -44.85
CA ARG A 36 0.38 50.35 -44.77
C ARG A 36 0.73 51.52 -43.85
N LEU A 37 1.35 51.23 -42.70
CA LEU A 37 1.63 52.20 -41.65
C LEU A 37 2.97 52.92 -41.80
N ALA A 38 3.98 52.24 -42.33
CA ALA A 38 5.37 52.69 -42.25
C ALA A 38 6.10 52.67 -43.61
N GLY A 39 5.41 52.31 -44.69
CA GLY A 39 5.96 52.30 -46.05
C GLY A 39 6.69 51.02 -46.43
N PHE A 40 7.18 50.97 -47.67
CA PHE A 40 7.72 49.76 -48.29
C PHE A 40 8.99 49.24 -47.62
N ASP A 41 9.93 50.13 -47.28
CA ASP A 41 11.23 49.73 -46.70
C ASP A 41 11.06 49.03 -45.35
N ILE A 42 10.18 49.55 -44.49
CA ILE A 42 9.88 48.95 -43.19
C ILE A 42 9.09 47.65 -43.35
N ALA A 43 8.23 47.54 -44.37
CA ALA A 43 7.54 46.30 -44.68
C ALA A 43 8.49 45.17 -45.06
N CYS A 44 9.51 45.46 -45.87
CA CYS A 44 10.53 44.47 -46.25
C CYS A 44 11.31 43.96 -45.02
N VAL A 45 11.68 44.86 -44.10
CA VAL A 45 12.35 44.46 -42.85
C VAL A 45 11.42 43.63 -41.96
N VAL A 46 10.18 44.06 -41.74
CA VAL A 46 9.21 43.33 -40.90
C VAL A 46 8.87 41.96 -41.48
N GLY A 47 8.70 41.87 -42.81
CA GLY A 47 8.42 40.60 -43.48
C GLY A 47 9.59 39.62 -43.41
N THR A 48 10.81 40.08 -43.67
CA THR A 48 12.02 39.23 -43.56
C THR A 48 12.25 38.75 -42.13
N VAL A 49 12.12 39.63 -41.13
CA VAL A 49 12.24 39.25 -39.71
C VAL A 49 11.15 38.26 -39.29
N SER A 50 9.89 38.47 -39.71
CA SER A 50 8.78 37.58 -39.38
C SER A 50 8.94 36.19 -39.99
N LEU A 51 9.43 36.10 -41.23
CA LEU A 51 9.74 34.82 -41.89
C LEU A 51 10.92 34.11 -41.22
N LEU A 52 11.98 34.83 -40.87
CA LEU A 52 13.13 34.29 -40.12
C LEU A 52 12.71 33.78 -38.74
N ALA A 53 11.84 34.51 -38.04
CA ALA A 53 11.28 34.09 -36.76
C ALA A 53 10.43 32.80 -36.91
N CYS A 54 9.60 32.70 -37.95
CA CYS A 54 8.84 31.48 -38.24
C CYS A 54 9.76 30.29 -38.54
N ALA A 55 10.81 30.49 -39.34
CA ALA A 55 11.80 29.46 -39.64
C ALA A 55 12.57 29.02 -38.38
N ALA A 56 13.03 29.96 -37.56
CA ALA A 56 13.72 29.68 -36.30
C ALA A 56 12.83 28.90 -35.32
N LEU A 57 11.56 29.30 -35.17
CA LEU A 57 10.57 28.61 -34.35
C LEU A 57 10.27 27.19 -34.86
N ALA A 58 10.13 27.02 -36.17
CA ALA A 58 9.93 25.71 -36.79
C ALA A 58 11.13 24.78 -36.54
N THR A 59 12.36 25.28 -36.71
CA THR A 59 13.58 24.52 -36.42
C THR A 59 13.72 24.21 -34.93
N ALA A 60 13.44 25.16 -34.04
CA ALA A 60 13.46 24.93 -32.60
C ALA A 60 12.44 23.86 -32.18
N ARG A 61 11.20 23.93 -32.68
CA ARG A 61 10.17 22.93 -32.39
C ARG A 61 10.46 21.56 -33.00
N ALA A 62 11.11 21.50 -34.17
CA ALA A 62 11.54 20.23 -34.74
C ALA A 62 12.70 19.60 -33.95
N ARG A 63 13.63 20.41 -33.42
CA ARG A 63 14.74 19.95 -32.56
C ARG A 63 14.27 19.44 -31.20
N ARG A 64 13.16 19.94 -30.66
CA ARG A 64 12.51 19.43 -29.43
C ARG A 64 12.00 17.99 -29.52
N LEU A 65 11.83 17.44 -30.72
CA LEU A 65 11.57 16.01 -30.90
C LEU A 65 12.91 15.27 -30.79
N ASP A 66 13.47 15.26 -29.58
CA ASP A 66 14.74 14.64 -29.22
C ASP A 66 14.60 13.12 -28.97
N ARG A 67 15.67 12.48 -28.49
CA ARG A 67 15.69 11.03 -28.24
C ARG A 67 14.68 10.62 -27.16
N GLN A 68 14.54 11.44 -26.12
CA GLN A 68 13.59 11.20 -25.03
C GLN A 68 12.14 11.32 -25.49
N TRP A 69 11.83 12.24 -26.42
CA TRP A 69 10.53 12.27 -27.07
C TRP A 69 10.26 10.99 -27.85
N LEU A 70 11.25 10.50 -28.61
CA LEU A 70 11.11 9.30 -29.43
C LEU A 70 10.88 8.05 -28.58
N GLN A 71 11.63 7.87 -27.48
CA GLN A 71 11.44 6.77 -26.52
C GLN A 71 10.00 6.75 -25.98
N ARG A 72 9.53 7.87 -25.43
CA ARG A 72 8.16 7.99 -24.88
C ARG A 72 7.06 7.69 -25.89
N GLN A 73 7.27 8.03 -27.17
CA GLN A 73 6.28 7.74 -28.21
C GLN A 73 6.26 6.26 -28.61
N LEU A 74 7.41 5.58 -28.56
CA LEU A 74 7.49 4.15 -28.79
C LEU A 74 6.85 3.38 -27.62
N ASP A 75 7.19 3.73 -26.39
CA ASP A 75 6.65 3.08 -25.18
C ASP A 75 5.13 3.31 -25.07
N GLY A 76 4.68 4.55 -25.28
CA GLY A 76 3.25 4.87 -25.29
C GLY A 76 2.44 4.25 -26.43
N SER A 77 3.10 3.67 -27.45
CA SER A 77 2.43 2.90 -28.51
C SER A 77 2.23 1.42 -28.15
N GLY A 78 2.87 0.94 -27.09
CA GLY A 78 2.91 -0.47 -26.70
C GLY A 78 3.87 -1.33 -27.52
N ALA A 79 4.36 -0.84 -28.67
CA ALA A 79 5.20 -1.62 -29.58
C ALA A 79 6.62 -1.93 -29.04
N SER A 80 7.07 -1.19 -28.01
CA SER A 80 8.37 -1.41 -27.35
C SER A 80 8.28 -2.04 -25.96
N GLU A 81 7.08 -2.38 -25.46
CA GLU A 81 6.89 -2.98 -24.12
C GLU A 81 7.65 -2.21 -23.02
N ASP A 82 7.54 -0.89 -23.04
CA ASP A 82 8.25 0.04 -22.13
C ASP A 82 9.78 -0.12 -22.10
N SER A 83 10.37 -0.69 -23.16
CA SER A 83 11.79 -1.00 -23.30
C SER A 83 12.48 -0.22 -24.44
N ALA A 84 11.93 0.93 -24.86
CA ALA A 84 12.50 1.71 -25.97
C ALA A 84 13.87 2.35 -25.64
N ASP A 85 14.25 2.44 -24.37
CA ASP A 85 15.54 2.94 -23.92
C ASP A 85 16.70 2.02 -24.36
N LEU A 86 16.49 0.70 -24.36
CA LEU A 86 17.45 -0.32 -24.80
C LEU A 86 17.92 -0.15 -26.25
N LEU A 87 17.09 0.47 -27.10
CA LEU A 87 17.42 0.75 -28.51
C LEU A 87 18.53 1.79 -28.68
N PHE A 88 18.74 2.64 -27.67
CA PHE A 88 19.70 3.74 -27.68
C PHE A 88 20.88 3.53 -26.72
N ALA A 89 20.85 2.46 -25.92
CA ALA A 89 21.95 2.04 -25.06
C ALA A 89 23.12 1.45 -25.88
N ASP A 90 24.33 1.58 -25.34
CA ASP A 90 25.51 0.92 -25.90
C ASP A 90 25.34 -0.60 -25.79
N THR A 91 25.45 -1.31 -26.91
CA THR A 91 25.33 -2.77 -26.96
C THR A 91 26.34 -3.47 -26.05
N ALA A 92 27.51 -2.87 -25.85
CA ALA A 92 28.56 -3.43 -25.01
C ALA A 92 28.19 -3.44 -23.51
N THR A 93 27.29 -2.55 -23.08
CA THR A 93 26.87 -2.41 -21.68
C THR A 93 25.61 -3.22 -21.34
N LEU A 94 24.99 -3.89 -22.32
CA LEU A 94 23.74 -4.64 -22.13
C LEU A 94 24.00 -6.08 -21.69
N ASN A 95 23.29 -6.52 -20.65
CA ASN A 95 23.30 -7.92 -20.19
C ASN A 95 22.58 -8.85 -21.22
N PRO A 96 22.72 -10.18 -21.13
CA PRO A 96 22.15 -11.12 -22.10
C PRO A 96 20.63 -10.99 -22.29
N LEU A 97 19.88 -10.74 -21.22
CA LEU A 97 18.42 -10.56 -21.29
C LEU A 97 18.04 -9.24 -21.97
N GLN A 98 18.74 -8.15 -21.65
CA GLN A 98 18.56 -6.85 -22.29
C GLN A 98 18.89 -6.90 -23.78
N ARG A 99 19.91 -7.67 -24.19
CA ARG A 99 20.21 -7.89 -25.61
C ARG A 99 19.08 -8.63 -26.32
N ARG A 100 18.52 -9.67 -25.69
CA ARG A 100 17.36 -10.40 -26.23
C ARG A 100 16.13 -9.51 -26.37
N GLN A 101 15.81 -8.72 -25.34
CA GLN A 101 14.68 -7.79 -25.37
C GLN A 101 14.86 -6.71 -26.44
N ARG A 102 16.06 -6.15 -26.56
CA ARG A 102 16.39 -5.20 -27.63
C ARG A 102 16.17 -5.81 -29.03
N THR A 103 16.59 -7.05 -29.26
CA THR A 103 16.38 -7.74 -30.54
C THR A 103 14.89 -7.98 -30.81
N HIS A 104 14.12 -8.38 -29.78
CA HIS A 104 12.67 -8.54 -29.88
C HIS A 104 11.98 -7.23 -30.29
N VAL A 105 12.25 -6.14 -29.56
CA VAL A 105 11.69 -4.81 -29.85
C VAL A 105 12.08 -4.33 -31.25
N LEU A 106 13.33 -4.57 -31.69
CA LEU A 106 13.75 -4.23 -33.05
C LEU A 106 12.95 -4.99 -34.12
N ALA A 107 12.74 -6.30 -33.94
CA ALA A 107 11.95 -7.12 -34.85
C ALA A 107 10.49 -6.66 -34.91
N THR A 108 9.89 -6.36 -33.75
CA THR A 108 8.52 -5.84 -33.65
C THR A 108 8.37 -4.49 -34.38
N LEU A 109 9.33 -3.57 -34.20
CA LEU A 109 9.31 -2.26 -34.88
C LEU A 109 9.58 -2.36 -36.38
N GLU A 110 10.34 -3.36 -36.83
CA GLU A 110 10.54 -3.63 -38.25
C GLU A 110 9.28 -4.18 -38.91
N HIS A 111 8.50 -4.98 -38.18
CA HIS A 111 7.24 -5.53 -38.67
C HIS A 111 6.09 -4.52 -38.62
N ALA A 112 5.99 -3.72 -37.55
CA ALA A 112 4.89 -2.80 -37.30
C ALA A 112 5.36 -1.49 -36.65
N MET A 113 5.92 -0.58 -37.45
CA MET A 113 6.35 0.74 -36.98
C MET A 113 5.13 1.62 -36.62
N PRO A 114 5.03 2.15 -35.38
CA PRO A 114 3.94 3.03 -35.00
C PRO A 114 3.98 4.38 -35.75
N GLU A 115 2.80 5.00 -35.92
CA GLU A 115 2.68 6.28 -36.62
C GLU A 115 3.16 7.44 -35.74
N LEU A 116 4.42 7.83 -35.91
CA LEU A 116 5.06 8.91 -35.14
C LEU A 116 4.72 10.32 -35.63
N ARG A 117 4.06 10.47 -36.79
CA ARG A 117 3.82 11.79 -37.38
C ARG A 117 2.66 12.51 -36.65
N PRO A 118 2.84 13.76 -36.21
CA PRO A 118 1.75 14.52 -35.61
C PRO A 118 0.60 14.71 -36.61
N ARG A 119 -0.65 14.61 -36.13
CA ARG A 119 -1.84 14.85 -36.96
C ARG A 119 -1.90 16.32 -37.42
N TRP A 120 -2.47 16.56 -38.60
CA TRP A 120 -2.64 17.91 -39.14
C TRP A 120 -3.69 18.68 -38.31
N PRO A 121 -3.36 19.85 -37.73
CA PRO A 121 -4.33 20.64 -37.00
C PRO A 121 -5.19 21.46 -37.96
N ARG A 122 -6.11 20.79 -38.67
CA ARG A 122 -6.91 21.37 -39.76
C ARG A 122 -7.70 22.61 -39.33
N THR A 123 -8.33 22.56 -38.15
CA THR A 123 -9.10 23.68 -37.58
C THR A 123 -8.21 24.86 -37.23
N ALA A 124 -7.09 24.63 -36.54
CA ALA A 124 -6.16 25.71 -36.19
C ALA A 124 -5.51 26.34 -37.43
N LEU A 125 -5.20 25.54 -38.46
CA LEU A 125 -4.73 26.04 -39.74
C LEU A 125 -5.80 26.89 -40.41
N ALA A 126 -7.05 26.42 -40.50
CA ALA A 126 -8.15 27.18 -41.06
C ALA A 126 -8.34 28.51 -40.32
N VAL A 127 -8.38 28.50 -38.99
CA VAL A 127 -8.54 29.71 -38.16
C VAL A 127 -7.36 30.67 -38.31
N CYS A 128 -6.11 30.19 -38.30
CA CYS A 128 -4.95 31.07 -38.47
C CYS A 128 -4.94 31.72 -39.85
N TRP A 129 -5.31 30.98 -40.90
CA TRP A 129 -5.37 31.51 -42.25
C TRP A 129 -6.56 32.48 -42.43
N THR A 130 -7.75 32.17 -41.92
CA THR A 130 -8.89 33.09 -41.98
C THR A 130 -8.64 34.35 -41.17
N ALA A 131 -8.08 34.26 -39.97
CA ALA A 131 -7.75 35.41 -39.14
C ALA A 131 -6.62 36.26 -39.76
N GLY A 132 -5.53 35.64 -40.21
CA GLY A 132 -4.43 36.35 -40.87
C GLY A 132 -4.87 37.07 -42.15
N LEU A 133 -5.72 36.41 -42.95
CA LEU A 133 -6.29 37.01 -44.16
C LEU A 133 -7.28 38.14 -43.82
N ALA A 134 -8.13 37.97 -42.81
CA ALA A 134 -9.02 39.02 -42.33
C ALA A 134 -8.25 40.25 -41.84
N ILE A 135 -7.17 40.06 -41.08
CA ILE A 135 -6.30 41.16 -40.62
C ILE A 135 -5.62 41.85 -41.80
N ALA A 136 -5.10 41.08 -42.77
CA ALA A 136 -4.50 41.65 -43.97
C ALA A 136 -5.51 42.47 -44.79
N LEU A 137 -6.74 41.97 -44.95
CA LEU A 137 -7.83 42.67 -45.64
C LEU A 137 -8.29 43.91 -44.88
N LEU A 138 -8.44 43.83 -43.56
CA LEU A 138 -8.76 44.98 -42.72
C LEU A 138 -7.66 46.04 -42.78
N ALA A 139 -6.39 45.66 -42.77
CA ALA A 139 -5.27 46.58 -42.91
C ALA A 139 -5.26 47.29 -44.28
N LEU A 140 -5.65 46.59 -45.35
CA LEU A 140 -5.79 47.18 -46.69
C LEU A 140 -7.03 48.08 -46.82
N GLY A 141 -8.13 47.70 -46.18
CA GLY A 141 -9.43 48.39 -46.21
C GLY A 141 -9.59 49.53 -45.18
N TRP A 142 -8.66 49.69 -44.24
CA TRP A 142 -8.75 50.72 -43.21
C TRP A 142 -8.56 52.14 -43.81
N PRO A 143 -9.54 53.05 -43.65
CA PRO A 143 -9.41 54.42 -44.12
C PRO A 143 -8.28 55.13 -43.36
N ARG A 144 -7.38 55.81 -44.09
CA ARG A 144 -6.34 56.65 -43.47
C ARG A 144 -7.01 57.88 -42.88
N SER A 145 -7.29 57.85 -41.58
CA SER A 145 -7.83 59.00 -40.86
C SER A 145 -6.80 60.12 -40.83
N GLY A 146 -7.07 61.19 -41.59
CA GLY A 146 -6.48 62.51 -41.32
C GLY A 146 -6.87 62.96 -39.92
N SER A 147 -5.91 63.53 -39.21
CA SER A 147 -6.08 64.03 -37.84
C SER A 147 -7.08 65.19 -37.83
N GLY A 148 -8.17 65.03 -37.08
CA GLY A 148 -9.13 66.08 -36.74
C GLY A 148 -9.38 66.08 -35.23
N PRO A 149 -9.42 67.23 -34.54
CA PRO A 149 -9.45 67.29 -33.09
C PRO A 149 -10.80 66.89 -32.50
N GLY A 150 -10.75 66.30 -31.30
CA GLY A 150 -11.89 65.79 -30.56
C GLY A 150 -12.92 66.85 -30.18
N ALA A 151 -14.20 66.48 -30.29
CA ALA A 151 -15.30 67.22 -29.72
C ALA A 151 -15.77 66.54 -28.43
N ALA A 152 -15.79 67.32 -27.35
CA ALA A 152 -16.29 66.96 -26.04
C ALA A 152 -17.80 66.67 -26.09
N ALA A 153 -18.23 65.63 -25.38
CA ALA A 153 -19.63 65.31 -25.19
C ALA A 153 -20.22 66.15 -24.04
N SER A 154 -21.25 66.93 -24.35
CA SER A 154 -22.05 67.70 -23.39
C SER A 154 -23.03 66.79 -22.64
N VAL A 155 -23.08 66.96 -21.32
CA VAL A 155 -24.06 66.36 -20.42
C VAL A 155 -25.39 67.11 -20.55
N VAL A 156 -26.49 66.38 -20.71
CA VAL A 156 -27.86 66.90 -20.55
C VAL A 156 -28.51 66.21 -19.34
N PRO A 157 -29.12 66.95 -18.40
CA PRO A 157 -29.80 66.37 -17.25
C PRO A 157 -31.28 66.08 -17.56
N GLY A 158 -31.82 65.04 -16.90
CA GLY A 158 -33.24 64.94 -16.58
C GLY A 158 -34.11 64.10 -17.52
N THR A 159 -34.14 62.79 -17.32
CA THR A 159 -35.39 62.00 -17.38
C THR A 159 -35.20 60.80 -16.46
N SER A 160 -36.17 60.53 -15.58
CA SER A 160 -36.18 59.37 -14.67
C SER A 160 -36.30 58.09 -15.49
N VAL A 161 -35.16 57.60 -15.96
CA VAL A 161 -34.99 56.24 -16.45
C VAL A 161 -35.22 55.31 -15.26
N PRO A 162 -35.96 54.20 -15.39
CA PRO A 162 -36.03 53.21 -14.33
C PRO A 162 -34.62 52.85 -13.91
N ALA A 163 -34.38 52.99 -12.59
CA ALA A 163 -33.15 52.64 -11.92
C ALA A 163 -32.53 51.37 -12.54
N GLY A 164 -31.44 51.51 -13.30
CA GLY A 164 -30.67 50.37 -13.80
C GLY A 164 -30.21 49.46 -12.66
N PRO A 165 -29.66 48.27 -12.97
CA PRO A 165 -29.29 47.30 -11.95
C PRO A 165 -28.29 47.91 -10.95
N LEU A 166 -28.41 47.50 -9.68
CA LEU A 166 -27.58 48.02 -8.58
C LEU A 166 -26.11 47.63 -8.78
N ARG A 167 -25.20 48.43 -8.24
CA ARG A 167 -23.76 48.12 -8.24
C ARG A 167 -23.23 48.10 -6.82
N LEU A 168 -22.40 47.10 -6.53
CA LEU A 168 -21.71 47.00 -5.26
C LEU A 168 -20.51 47.97 -5.27
N GLN A 169 -20.58 49.06 -4.50
CA GLN A 169 -19.51 50.06 -4.39
C GLN A 169 -18.32 49.54 -3.57
N SER A 170 -18.61 48.84 -2.47
CA SER A 170 -17.57 48.27 -1.63
C SER A 170 -18.08 47.05 -0.88
N SER A 171 -17.21 46.07 -0.68
CA SER A 171 -17.43 44.93 0.19
C SER A 171 -16.34 44.85 1.24
N ARG A 172 -16.72 44.49 2.46
CA ARG A 172 -15.79 44.23 3.56
C ARG A 172 -16.25 42.99 4.30
N LEU A 173 -15.33 42.06 4.53
CA LEU A 173 -15.51 40.88 5.36
C LEU A 173 -14.55 40.96 6.54
N ARG A 174 -15.11 41.05 7.74
CA ARG A 174 -14.39 40.94 9.00
C ARG A 174 -14.50 39.50 9.52
N ILE A 175 -13.37 38.93 9.92
CA ILE A 175 -13.20 37.55 10.35
C ILE A 175 -12.60 37.60 11.76
N ASP A 176 -13.37 37.18 12.74
CA ASP A 176 -12.95 37.03 14.12
C ASP A 176 -12.84 35.51 14.42
N ALA A 177 -11.62 34.98 14.43
CA ALA A 177 -11.37 33.56 14.71
C ALA A 177 -11.65 33.22 16.19
N PRO A 178 -11.91 31.94 16.53
CA PRO A 178 -12.07 31.54 17.93
C PRO A 178 -10.85 31.91 18.76
N ALA A 179 -11.07 32.36 20.00
CA ALA A 179 -10.00 32.90 20.85
C ALA A 179 -8.84 31.91 21.10
N TYR A 180 -9.14 30.60 21.17
CA TYR A 180 -8.11 29.57 21.39
C TYR A 180 -7.09 29.48 20.25
N THR A 181 -7.46 29.92 19.04
CA THR A 181 -6.55 29.90 17.88
C THR A 181 -5.43 30.94 17.97
N GLY A 182 -5.57 31.95 18.84
CA GLY A 182 -4.62 33.06 18.98
C GLY A 182 -4.52 33.98 17.75
N GLN A 183 -5.39 33.80 16.74
CA GLN A 183 -5.35 34.60 15.52
C GLN A 183 -5.96 35.99 15.73
N ALA A 184 -5.30 37.02 15.18
CA ALA A 184 -5.82 38.36 15.19
C ALA A 184 -7.05 38.51 14.26
N THR A 185 -7.96 39.42 14.60
CA THR A 185 -9.07 39.79 13.72
C THR A 185 -8.57 40.26 12.36
N LEU A 186 -9.09 39.66 11.29
CA LEU A 186 -8.76 40.02 9.92
C LEU A 186 -9.90 40.78 9.27
N THR A 187 -9.60 41.84 8.52
CA THR A 187 -10.58 42.56 7.70
C THR A 187 -10.08 42.60 6.25
N ARG A 188 -10.91 42.16 5.31
CA ARG A 188 -10.58 42.11 3.88
C ARG A 188 -11.65 42.80 3.04
N ASN A 189 -11.23 43.42 1.95
CA ASN A 189 -12.13 44.00 0.93
C ASN A 189 -12.46 42.97 -0.17
N ALA A 190 -12.63 41.71 0.23
CA ALA A 190 -12.97 40.59 -0.63
C ALA A 190 -13.97 39.70 0.12
N LEU A 191 -14.86 39.06 -0.64
CA LEU A 191 -15.90 38.19 -0.10
C LEU A 191 -15.48 36.71 -0.07
N ASP A 192 -14.42 36.37 -0.78
CA ASP A 192 -13.78 35.05 -0.71
C ASP A 192 -12.81 34.99 0.48
N ALA A 193 -12.87 33.91 1.27
CA ALA A 193 -11.99 33.75 2.42
C ALA A 193 -11.75 32.28 2.78
N LYS A 194 -10.57 32.01 3.33
CA LYS A 194 -10.24 30.76 4.02
C LYS A 194 -10.10 31.07 5.51
N VAL A 195 -10.90 30.44 6.34
CA VAL A 195 -11.07 30.77 7.78
C VAL A 195 -11.04 29.51 8.63
N ALA A 196 -10.65 29.64 9.90
CA ALA A 196 -10.77 28.53 10.86
C ALA A 196 -12.25 28.23 11.14
N ALA A 197 -12.56 26.97 11.46
CA ALA A 197 -13.89 26.57 11.90
C ALA A 197 -14.35 27.41 13.11
N ASP A 198 -15.65 27.67 13.15
CA ASP A 198 -16.33 28.50 14.16
C ASP A 198 -15.87 29.96 14.23
N SER A 199 -15.14 30.46 13.21
CA SER A 199 -14.87 31.89 13.06
C SER A 199 -16.16 32.68 12.88
N ARG A 200 -16.29 33.81 13.58
CA ARG A 200 -17.40 34.75 13.39
C ARG A 200 -17.10 35.64 12.19
N LEU A 201 -18.03 35.63 11.24
CA LEU A 201 -17.96 36.42 10.01
C LEU A 201 -18.91 37.60 10.11
N SER A 202 -18.44 38.79 9.72
CA SER A 202 -19.26 39.99 9.61
C SER A 202 -19.08 40.62 8.24
N TRP A 203 -20.14 40.62 7.44
CA TRP A 203 -20.19 41.29 6.14
C TRP A 203 -20.63 42.73 6.31
N SER A 204 -19.99 43.63 5.56
CA SER A 204 -20.38 45.02 5.43
C SER A 204 -20.31 45.42 3.96
N LEU A 205 -21.47 45.63 3.35
CA LEU A 205 -21.63 45.94 1.94
C LEU A 205 -22.13 47.37 1.77
N ARG A 206 -21.69 48.03 0.70
CA ARG A 206 -22.22 49.34 0.30
C ARG A 206 -22.63 49.28 -1.17
N PHE A 207 -23.85 49.68 -1.45
CA PHE A 207 -24.41 49.75 -2.80
C PHE A 207 -24.35 51.19 -3.31
N ASP A 208 -24.40 51.37 -4.63
CA ASP A 208 -24.48 52.68 -5.28
C ASP A 208 -25.72 53.46 -4.83
N ARG A 209 -26.82 52.73 -4.59
CA ARG A 209 -28.10 53.22 -4.06
C ARG A 209 -28.66 52.19 -3.09
N ALA A 210 -29.48 52.62 -2.15
CA ALA A 210 -30.05 51.72 -1.15
C ALA A 210 -31.00 50.69 -1.80
N PRO A 211 -30.75 49.37 -1.69
CA PRO A 211 -31.70 48.35 -2.10
C PRO A 211 -32.92 48.33 -1.17
N SER A 212 -34.06 47.85 -1.66
CA SER A 212 -35.23 47.57 -0.81
C SER A 212 -34.98 46.33 0.06
N LYS A 213 -34.26 45.34 -0.49
CA LYS A 213 -33.82 44.13 0.21
C LYS A 213 -32.46 43.70 -0.29
N ALA A 214 -31.64 43.16 0.59
CA ALA A 214 -30.42 42.45 0.24
C ALA A 214 -30.23 41.23 1.15
N TRP A 215 -29.71 40.13 0.61
CA TRP A 215 -29.34 38.95 1.38
C TRP A 215 -28.14 38.23 0.76
N LEU A 216 -27.46 37.40 1.55
CA LEU A 216 -26.52 36.40 1.05
C LEU A 216 -27.31 35.13 0.74
N GLN A 217 -27.23 34.67 -0.52
CA GLN A 217 -27.82 33.41 -0.96
C GLN A 217 -26.72 32.35 -1.00
N PHE A 218 -26.85 31.33 -0.15
CA PHE A 218 -25.94 30.19 -0.11
C PHE A 218 -26.40 29.09 -1.08
N HIS A 219 -25.45 28.25 -1.52
CA HIS A 219 -25.69 27.11 -2.42
C HIS A 219 -26.55 26.00 -1.80
N ASP A 220 -26.59 25.91 -0.46
CA ASP A 220 -27.41 24.97 0.30
C ASP A 220 -28.88 25.43 0.47
N GLY A 221 -29.26 26.53 -0.21
CA GLY A 221 -30.59 27.14 -0.14
C GLY A 221 -30.76 28.17 0.97
N ARG A 222 -29.83 28.24 1.95
CA ARG A 222 -29.92 29.18 3.07
C ARG A 222 -29.86 30.62 2.59
N ARG A 223 -30.68 31.48 3.20
CA ARG A 223 -30.71 32.93 2.96
C ARG A 223 -30.37 33.68 4.23
N LEU A 224 -29.34 34.52 4.19
CA LEU A 224 -28.96 35.37 5.30
C LEU A 224 -29.28 36.84 4.96
N PRO A 225 -30.34 37.44 5.54
CA PRO A 225 -30.72 38.81 5.23
C PRO A 225 -29.66 39.79 5.71
N LEU A 226 -29.34 40.77 4.87
CA LEU A 226 -28.52 41.93 5.25
C LEU A 226 -29.45 43.00 5.82
N ARG A 227 -29.02 43.66 6.90
CA ARG A 227 -29.74 44.77 7.52
C ARG A 227 -28.98 46.07 7.31
N GLU A 228 -29.69 47.13 6.95
CA GLU A 228 -29.09 48.45 6.81
C GLU A 228 -28.76 49.06 8.18
N ARG A 229 -27.56 49.64 8.28
CA ARG A 229 -27.10 50.46 9.40
C ARG A 229 -26.08 51.48 8.88
N ASP A 230 -26.34 52.77 9.09
CA ASP A 230 -25.44 53.88 8.71
C ASP A 230 -25.02 53.84 7.22
N GLY A 231 -25.96 53.47 6.32
CA GLY A 231 -25.70 53.34 4.88
C GLY A 231 -24.89 52.09 4.47
N HIS A 232 -24.62 51.19 5.42
CA HIS A 232 -23.99 49.89 5.20
C HIS A 232 -24.98 48.75 5.41
N TRP A 233 -24.89 47.73 4.58
CA TRP A 233 -25.70 46.52 4.67
C TRP A 233 -24.89 45.43 5.35
N LEU A 234 -25.34 45.05 6.55
CA LEU A 234 -24.59 44.21 7.48
C LEU A 234 -25.24 42.84 7.64
N ALA A 235 -24.41 41.81 7.71
CA ALA A 235 -24.83 40.45 8.07
C ALA A 235 -23.77 39.78 8.94
N GLN A 236 -24.17 38.81 9.75
CA GLN A 236 -23.27 38.02 10.59
C GLN A 236 -23.64 36.55 10.54
N ASP A 237 -22.62 35.69 10.55
CA ASP A 237 -22.77 34.23 10.59
C ASP A 237 -21.53 33.60 11.23
N VAL A 238 -21.57 32.29 11.45
CA VAL A 238 -20.45 31.50 11.96
C VAL A 238 -20.00 30.51 10.89
N ALA A 239 -18.70 30.48 10.61
CA ALA A 239 -18.09 29.63 9.61
C ALA A 239 -18.00 28.17 10.10
N ARG A 240 -19.04 27.37 9.86
CA ARG A 240 -19.11 25.96 10.32
C ARG A 240 -18.64 24.95 9.28
N ALA A 241 -19.00 25.19 8.02
CA ALA A 241 -18.69 24.31 6.91
C ALA A 241 -18.28 25.14 5.69
N PRO A 242 -17.48 24.57 4.77
CA PRO A 242 -17.19 25.22 3.51
C PRO A 242 -18.47 25.48 2.72
N VAL A 243 -18.64 26.71 2.22
CA VAL A 243 -19.86 27.12 1.53
C VAL A 243 -19.57 28.08 0.39
N LEU A 244 -20.44 28.02 -0.62
CA LEU A 244 -20.52 29.02 -1.68
C LEU A 244 -21.72 29.91 -1.45
N TYR A 245 -21.58 31.19 -1.76
CA TYR A 245 -22.65 32.18 -1.62
C TYR A 245 -22.51 33.31 -2.63
N ARG A 246 -23.61 34.03 -2.86
CA ARG A 246 -23.62 35.26 -3.66
C ARG A 246 -24.40 36.35 -2.94
N VAL A 247 -24.11 37.60 -3.30
CA VAL A 247 -24.93 38.75 -2.86
C VAL A 247 -26.14 38.86 -3.79
N VAL A 248 -27.34 38.96 -3.23
CA VAL A 248 -28.57 39.19 -3.98
C VAL A 248 -29.27 40.41 -3.41
N SER A 249 -29.85 41.24 -4.29
CA SER A 249 -30.58 42.45 -3.90
C SER A 249 -31.82 42.67 -4.76
N GLU A 250 -32.71 43.52 -4.27
CA GLU A 250 -33.84 44.11 -5.00
C GLU A 250 -33.65 45.64 -5.04
N PRO A 251 -33.55 46.29 -6.21
CA PRO A 251 -33.36 45.73 -7.55
C PRO A 251 -32.11 44.84 -7.69
N ALA A 252 -32.09 43.99 -8.72
CA ALA A 252 -30.99 43.06 -8.96
C ALA A 252 -29.65 43.77 -9.19
N LEU A 253 -28.55 43.13 -8.76
CA LEU A 253 -27.19 43.58 -9.05
C LEU A 253 -26.87 43.47 -10.54
N ALA A 254 -26.04 44.40 -11.04
CA ALA A 254 -25.58 44.41 -12.42
C ALA A 254 -24.66 43.22 -12.73
N GLU A 255 -23.90 42.81 -11.72
CA GLU A 255 -23.00 41.65 -11.80
C GLU A 255 -23.27 40.76 -10.58
N THR A 256 -23.51 39.48 -10.84
CA THR A 256 -23.67 38.46 -9.80
C THR A 256 -22.45 37.56 -9.84
N ARG A 257 -21.70 37.50 -8.74
CA ARG A 257 -20.52 36.65 -8.59
C ARG A 257 -20.73 35.64 -7.47
N LEU A 258 -20.27 34.41 -7.72
CA LEU A 258 -20.18 33.38 -6.70
C LEU A 258 -18.90 33.56 -5.88
N HIS A 259 -19.05 33.57 -4.56
CA HIS A 259 -17.97 33.68 -3.58
C HIS A 259 -17.83 32.41 -2.76
N ARG A 260 -16.61 32.10 -2.34
CA ARG A 260 -16.25 30.87 -1.64
C ARG A 260 -15.71 31.17 -0.24
N LEU A 261 -16.29 30.48 0.75
CA LEU A 261 -15.76 30.38 2.10
C LEU A 261 -15.21 28.98 2.31
N ASP A 262 -13.89 28.87 2.42
CA ASP A 262 -13.22 27.65 2.82
C ASP A 262 -13.09 27.63 4.34
N VAL A 263 -13.62 26.60 4.99
CA VAL A 263 -13.53 26.42 6.43
C VAL A 263 -12.51 25.34 6.75
N VAL A 264 -11.49 25.69 7.53
CA VAL A 264 -10.44 24.79 7.99
C VAL A 264 -10.83 24.28 9.36
N ALA A 265 -11.18 23.00 9.45
CA ALA A 265 -11.43 22.34 10.72
C ALA A 265 -10.14 22.27 11.56
N ASP A 266 -10.31 22.46 12.86
CA ASP A 266 -9.27 22.25 13.87
C ASP A 266 -8.89 20.76 13.96
N ARG A 267 -7.60 20.45 14.13
CA ARG A 267 -7.08 19.09 14.14
C ARG A 267 -6.74 18.68 15.56
N ALA A 268 -6.99 17.41 15.87
CA ALA A 268 -6.57 16.85 17.15
C ALA A 268 -5.04 16.79 17.22
N PRO A 269 -4.45 16.92 18.42
CA PRO A 269 -3.00 16.95 18.57
C PRO A 269 -2.41 15.60 18.17
N SER A 270 -1.27 15.63 17.49
CA SER A 270 -0.52 14.44 17.10
C SER A 270 0.58 14.15 18.12
N VAL A 271 0.78 12.88 18.49
CA VAL A 271 1.79 12.49 19.51
C VAL A 271 2.74 11.45 18.94
N ARG A 272 4.03 11.77 18.93
CA ARG A 272 5.12 10.90 18.50
C ARG A 272 5.93 10.42 19.70
N VAL A 273 6.29 9.14 19.70
CA VAL A 273 7.26 8.57 20.65
C VAL A 273 8.67 8.89 20.14
N LEU A 274 9.49 9.48 21.01
CA LEU A 274 10.92 9.71 20.75
C LEU A 274 11.78 8.63 21.41
N GLU A 275 11.46 8.27 22.65
CA GLU A 275 12.09 7.18 23.38
C GLU A 275 11.01 6.33 24.07
N PRO A 276 11.06 4.99 23.95
CA PRO A 276 12.02 4.21 23.17
C PRO A 276 11.86 4.34 21.64
N ALA A 277 12.92 4.00 20.90
CA ALA A 277 12.92 4.03 19.43
C ALA A 277 12.05 2.91 18.80
N ALA A 278 11.85 1.80 19.52
CA ALA A 278 11.01 0.68 19.10
C ALA A 278 9.75 0.59 19.97
N SER A 279 8.64 0.14 19.38
CA SER A 279 7.38 -0.08 20.11
C SER A 279 7.45 -1.22 21.12
N LEU A 280 8.35 -2.20 20.92
CA LEU A 280 8.66 -3.27 21.86
C LEU A 280 10.16 -3.23 22.18
N VAL A 281 10.49 -3.16 23.47
CA VAL A 281 11.85 -3.18 23.99
C VAL A 281 11.96 -4.33 24.98
N LEU A 282 13.01 -5.13 24.85
CA LEU A 282 13.36 -6.13 25.84
C LEU A 282 14.14 -5.44 26.97
N GLY A 283 13.66 -5.58 28.20
CA GLY A 283 14.34 -5.07 29.38
C GLY A 283 15.61 -5.85 29.68
N THR A 284 16.60 -5.17 30.24
CA THR A 284 17.84 -5.81 30.70
C THR A 284 17.68 -6.39 32.11
N PRO A 285 18.36 -7.50 32.45
CA PRO A 285 18.34 -8.02 33.82
C PRO A 285 18.76 -6.94 34.83
N GLY A 286 17.94 -6.74 35.86
CA GLY A 286 18.20 -5.71 36.88
C GLY A 286 17.87 -4.27 36.48
N GLN A 287 17.27 -4.04 35.30
CA GLN A 287 16.81 -2.72 34.89
C GLN A 287 15.81 -2.15 35.91
N ARG A 288 16.12 -0.98 36.46
CA ARG A 288 15.25 -0.30 37.46
C ARG A 288 14.43 0.83 36.86
N GLN A 289 14.92 1.43 35.79
CA GLN A 289 14.35 2.63 35.20
C GLN A 289 14.05 2.43 33.72
N TRP A 290 12.98 3.06 33.25
CA TRP A 290 12.65 3.12 31.83
C TRP A 290 12.29 4.55 31.44
N ALA A 291 13.12 5.16 30.61
CA ALA A 291 12.93 6.51 30.11
C ALA A 291 11.90 6.51 28.97
N LEU A 292 10.92 7.42 29.09
CA LEU A 292 9.90 7.67 28.10
C LEU A 292 9.98 9.13 27.68
N ARG A 293 10.02 9.37 26.36
CA ARG A 293 10.00 10.72 25.80
C ARG A 293 9.04 10.77 24.63
N PHE A 294 8.21 11.80 24.61
CA PHE A 294 7.20 12.03 23.60
C PHE A 294 7.28 13.48 23.11
N GLU A 295 6.84 13.69 21.88
CA GLU A 295 6.64 15.02 21.30
C GLU A 295 5.22 15.11 20.76
N ALA A 296 4.48 16.12 21.18
CA ALA A 296 3.14 16.41 20.71
C ALA A 296 3.14 17.69 19.88
N ASN A 297 2.46 17.67 18.73
CA ASN A 297 2.33 18.81 17.83
C ASN A 297 0.87 19.06 17.45
N ASP A 298 0.50 20.33 17.36
CA ASP A 298 -0.85 20.81 17.09
C ASP A 298 -0.83 22.13 16.30
N ASP A 299 -1.90 22.46 15.58
CA ASP A 299 -2.00 23.68 14.79
C ASP A 299 -2.34 24.94 15.60
N TYR A 300 -3.06 24.82 16.72
CA TYR A 300 -3.42 25.97 17.57
C TYR A 300 -2.88 25.91 18.99
N GLY A 301 -2.45 24.74 19.46
CA GLY A 301 -1.70 24.61 20.69
C GLY A 301 -1.97 23.32 21.43
N VAL A 302 -0.90 22.80 22.03
CA VAL A 302 -0.93 21.64 22.90
C VAL A 302 -1.07 22.10 24.36
N ALA A 303 -1.94 21.45 25.13
CA ALA A 303 -2.06 21.68 26.56
C ALA A 303 -0.73 21.38 27.29
N VAL A 304 -0.43 22.17 28.33
CA VAL A 304 0.79 22.00 29.14
C VAL A 304 0.79 20.68 29.90
N GLN A 305 -0.40 20.19 30.30
CA GLN A 305 -0.54 18.93 31.03
C GLN A 305 -0.95 17.80 30.08
N ALA A 306 -0.30 16.65 30.23
CA ALA A 306 -0.64 15.41 29.54
C ALA A 306 -0.82 14.27 30.54
N LEU A 307 -1.49 13.20 30.12
CA LEU A 307 -1.79 12.05 30.96
C LEU A 307 -1.07 10.82 30.42
N LEU A 308 -0.05 10.35 31.14
CA LEU A 308 0.63 9.10 30.85
C LEU A 308 -0.17 7.94 31.47
N SER A 309 -0.71 7.06 30.64
CA SER A 309 -1.30 5.79 31.06
C SER A 309 -0.25 4.69 31.02
N ILE A 310 -0.08 4.00 32.14
CA ILE A 310 0.87 2.90 32.31
C ILE A 310 0.05 1.67 32.68
N THR A 311 0.21 0.58 31.94
CA THR A 311 -0.41 -0.71 32.23
C THR A 311 0.69 -1.73 32.49
N THR A 312 0.71 -2.31 33.67
CA THR A 312 1.62 -3.42 34.00
C THR A 312 0.83 -4.71 33.98
N THR A 313 1.31 -5.70 33.22
CA THR A 313 0.76 -7.06 33.29
C THR A 313 1.36 -7.79 34.48
N GLN A 314 0.58 -8.63 35.15
CA GLN A 314 1.05 -9.49 36.24
C GLN A 314 0.48 -10.88 36.07
N GLY A 315 1.32 -11.90 36.19
CA GLY A 315 0.92 -13.31 36.08
C GLY A 315 1.53 -14.02 34.87
N SER A 316 1.34 -15.33 34.80
CA SER A 316 1.88 -16.21 33.76
C SER A 316 0.82 -17.19 33.26
N GLY A 317 0.87 -17.55 31.97
CA GLY A 317 -0.10 -18.46 31.36
C GLY A 317 -1.42 -17.76 31.05
N GLU A 318 -2.54 -18.38 31.43
CA GLU A 318 -3.91 -17.90 31.16
C GLU A 318 -4.41 -16.87 32.19
N ASN A 319 -3.75 -16.74 33.34
CA ASN A 319 -4.13 -15.83 34.42
C ASN A 319 -3.26 -14.56 34.38
N ILE A 320 -3.62 -13.59 33.53
CA ILE A 320 -2.93 -12.29 33.43
C ILE A 320 -3.83 -11.19 33.99
N THR A 321 -3.35 -10.47 35.00
CA THR A 321 -4.02 -9.28 35.56
C THR A 321 -3.37 -8.01 35.00
N PHE A 322 -4.19 -7.00 34.70
CA PHE A 322 -3.73 -5.70 34.19
C PHE A 322 -3.90 -4.61 35.26
N LEU A 323 -2.79 -4.03 35.71
CA LEU A 323 -2.79 -2.90 36.63
C LEU A 323 -2.56 -1.61 35.86
N LYS A 324 -3.59 -0.75 35.78
CA LYS A 324 -3.50 0.55 35.11
C LYS A 324 -3.25 1.67 36.11
N ARG A 325 -2.20 2.46 35.87
CA ARG A 325 -1.87 3.69 36.61
C ARG A 325 -1.84 4.88 35.65
N ARG A 326 -2.15 6.06 36.16
CA ARG A 326 -2.15 7.30 35.38
C ARG A 326 -1.29 8.34 36.08
N VAL A 327 -0.42 9.02 35.33
CA VAL A 327 0.49 10.04 35.83
C VAL A 327 0.32 11.30 34.99
N SER A 328 0.18 12.46 35.63
CA SER A 328 0.16 13.75 34.92
C SER A 328 1.60 14.18 34.62
N LEU A 329 1.88 14.52 33.37
CA LEU A 329 3.16 15.05 32.92
C LEU A 329 3.01 16.51 32.52
N THR A 330 4.00 17.33 32.89
CA THR A 330 4.10 18.72 32.45
C THR A 330 5.03 18.81 31.26
N GLY A 331 4.53 19.34 30.15
CA GLY A 331 5.24 19.51 28.90
C GLY A 331 6.11 20.76 28.87
N SER A 332 7.21 20.69 28.15
CA SER A 332 8.15 21.80 27.92
C SER A 332 8.26 22.12 26.43
N GLY A 333 8.73 23.32 26.08
CA GLY A 333 8.84 23.79 24.69
C GLY A 333 7.74 24.75 24.28
N GLU A 334 7.62 24.95 22.96
CA GLU A 334 6.67 25.89 22.36
C GLU A 334 5.21 25.45 22.54
N PRO A 335 4.24 26.38 22.55
CA PRO A 335 2.83 26.03 22.74
C PRO A 335 2.28 25.05 21.70
N THR A 336 2.72 25.13 20.44
CA THR A 336 2.28 24.24 19.33
C THR A 336 3.10 22.95 19.22
N ALA A 337 4.22 22.85 19.95
CA ALA A 337 5.12 21.71 19.92
C ALA A 337 5.71 21.47 21.32
N ARG A 338 5.10 20.52 22.06
CA ARG A 338 5.49 20.21 23.44
C ARG A 338 6.16 18.87 23.57
N ARG A 339 7.18 18.82 24.43
CA ARG A 339 7.90 17.60 24.79
C ARG A 339 7.56 17.17 26.20
N PHE A 340 7.24 15.89 26.35
CA PHE A 340 6.92 15.25 27.62
C PHE A 340 7.96 14.17 27.87
N ALA A 341 8.56 14.19 29.06
CA ALA A 341 9.54 13.21 29.47
C ALA A 341 9.17 12.67 30.85
N HIS A 342 9.34 11.36 31.03
CA HIS A 342 9.13 10.72 32.31
C HIS A 342 10.00 9.46 32.40
N THR A 343 10.62 9.25 33.56
CA THR A 343 11.38 8.03 33.83
C THR A 343 10.59 7.19 34.82
N LEU A 344 10.15 6.02 34.37
CA LEU A 344 9.40 5.08 35.19
C LEU A 344 10.33 4.34 36.15
N ASP A 345 9.95 4.27 37.42
CA ASP A 345 10.53 3.33 38.38
C ASP A 345 9.78 1.99 38.28
N LEU A 346 10.45 0.98 37.75
CA LEU A 346 9.86 -0.33 37.48
C LEU A 346 9.52 -1.07 38.78
N ALA A 347 10.29 -0.87 39.85
CA ALA A 347 10.02 -1.49 41.14
C ALA A 347 8.78 -0.87 41.79
N ALA A 348 8.65 0.46 41.74
CA ALA A 348 7.47 1.16 42.25
C ALA A 348 6.18 0.77 41.49
N LEU A 349 6.30 0.42 40.21
CA LEU A 349 5.19 -0.10 39.39
C LEU A 349 4.81 -1.55 39.70
N GLY A 350 5.62 -2.27 40.48
CA GLY A 350 5.42 -3.71 40.71
C GLY A 350 5.67 -4.54 39.45
N ALA A 351 6.54 -4.06 38.55
CA ALA A 351 6.94 -4.79 37.36
C ALA A 351 7.96 -5.88 37.77
N GLN A 352 7.67 -7.13 37.40
CA GLN A 352 8.48 -8.29 37.73
C GLN A 352 9.00 -8.97 36.46
N PRO A 353 10.07 -9.78 36.55
CA PRO A 353 10.50 -10.65 35.46
C PRO A 353 9.34 -11.50 34.93
N GLY A 354 9.11 -11.48 33.61
CA GLY A 354 7.99 -12.14 32.94
C GLY A 354 6.82 -11.21 32.60
N ASN A 355 6.80 -9.99 33.17
CA ASN A 355 5.74 -9.01 32.96
C ASN A 355 6.07 -8.03 31.82
N ASP A 356 5.03 -7.42 31.27
CA ASP A 356 5.11 -6.32 30.31
C ASP A 356 4.67 -5.02 30.99
N VAL A 357 5.41 -3.94 30.73
CA VAL A 357 5.02 -2.58 31.10
C VAL A 357 4.68 -1.83 29.81
N ILE A 358 3.42 -1.44 29.67
CA ILE A 358 2.90 -0.74 28.50
C ILE A 358 2.68 0.72 28.88
N ALA A 359 3.20 1.65 28.09
CA ALA A 359 3.00 3.08 28.31
C ALA A 359 2.40 3.75 27.07
N GLN A 360 1.47 4.67 27.30
CA GLN A 360 0.83 5.50 26.27
C GLN A 360 0.59 6.90 26.82
N LEU A 361 0.97 7.92 26.05
CA LEU A 361 0.70 9.30 26.40
C LEU A 361 -0.59 9.78 25.74
N GLU A 362 -1.48 10.37 26.54
CA GLU A 362 -2.65 11.12 26.09
C GLU A 362 -2.41 12.62 26.29
N VAL A 363 -2.62 13.40 25.24
CA VAL A 363 -2.41 14.85 25.22
C VAL A 363 -3.69 15.53 24.76
N ARG A 364 -3.97 16.71 25.30
CA ARG A 364 -5.10 17.55 24.89
C ARG A 364 -4.60 18.80 24.19
N ASP A 365 -5.41 19.37 23.31
CA ASP A 365 -5.16 20.70 22.74
C ASP A 365 -5.80 21.81 23.61
N ASN A 366 -5.82 23.02 23.07
CA ASN A 366 -6.52 24.17 23.64
C ASN A 366 -7.90 24.43 22.99
N HIS A 367 -8.43 23.51 22.18
CA HIS A 367 -9.72 23.67 21.51
C HIS A 367 -10.84 23.90 22.54
N SER A 368 -11.71 24.87 22.25
CA SER A 368 -12.80 25.28 23.14
C SER A 368 -14.12 25.30 22.37
N PRO A 369 -15.22 24.74 22.92
CA PRO A 369 -15.42 24.42 24.34
C PRO A 369 -14.94 23.04 24.79
N VAL A 370 -14.69 22.11 23.85
CA VAL A 370 -14.29 20.74 24.17
C VAL A 370 -12.92 20.46 23.57
N ALA A 371 -11.90 20.36 24.41
CA ALA A 371 -10.55 20.03 23.97
C ALA A 371 -10.52 18.68 23.24
N GLN A 372 -9.80 18.61 22.13
CA GLN A 372 -9.59 17.36 21.41
C GLN A 372 -8.43 16.59 22.04
N VAL A 373 -8.39 15.28 21.77
CA VAL A 373 -7.48 14.36 22.43
C VAL A 373 -6.62 13.63 21.41
N GLY A 374 -5.31 13.72 21.58
CA GLY A 374 -4.29 12.99 20.84
C GLY A 374 -3.68 11.88 21.70
N ARG A 375 -3.36 10.74 21.09
CA ARG A 375 -2.70 9.62 21.79
C ARG A 375 -1.47 9.15 21.03
N SER A 376 -0.43 8.78 21.77
CA SER A 376 0.73 8.11 21.19
C SER A 376 0.40 6.66 20.81
N SER A 377 1.24 6.05 19.98
CA SER A 377 1.35 4.59 19.94
C SER A 377 1.75 4.07 21.32
N SER A 378 1.28 2.87 21.66
CA SER A 378 1.72 2.18 22.87
C SER A 378 3.16 1.70 22.72
N VAL A 379 3.98 1.90 23.74
CA VAL A 379 5.31 1.31 23.85
C VAL A 379 5.31 0.26 24.95
N ILE A 380 6.04 -0.82 24.75
CA ILE A 380 6.04 -2.01 25.61
C ILE A 380 7.47 -2.30 26.03
N LEU A 381 7.71 -2.32 27.33
CA LEU A 381 8.91 -2.90 27.92
C LEU A 381 8.58 -4.30 28.42
N ARG A 382 9.15 -5.33 27.78
CA ARG A 382 9.03 -6.71 28.22
C ARG A 382 10.18 -7.06 29.13
N LEU A 383 9.90 -7.39 30.38
CA LEU A 383 10.90 -7.87 31.33
C LEU A 383 11.06 -9.37 31.15
N PRO A 384 12.23 -9.89 30.71
CA PRO A 384 12.44 -11.33 30.59
C PRO A 384 12.27 -12.00 31.96
N SER A 385 11.65 -13.18 32.01
CA SER A 385 11.55 -13.94 33.26
C SER A 385 12.93 -14.37 33.76
N ALA A 386 13.04 -14.65 35.07
CA ALA A 386 14.28 -15.18 35.63
C ALA A 386 14.66 -16.50 34.93
N GLU A 387 13.72 -17.32 34.46
CA GLU A 387 14.01 -18.55 33.70
C GLU A 387 14.49 -18.29 32.27
N VAL A 388 14.10 -17.18 31.65
CA VAL A 388 14.61 -16.76 30.33
C VAL A 388 15.98 -16.08 30.47
N ALA A 389 16.19 -15.30 31.53
CA ALA A 389 17.47 -14.68 31.86
C ALA A 389 18.49 -15.72 32.35
N LEU A 390 18.08 -16.62 33.27
CA LEU A 390 18.83 -17.81 33.65
C LEU A 390 18.93 -18.76 32.46
N GLY A 391 17.96 -18.92 31.57
CA GLY A 391 18.12 -19.75 30.36
C GLY A 391 19.24 -19.27 29.42
N ALA A 392 19.56 -17.97 29.46
CA ALA A 392 20.69 -17.36 28.79
C ALA A 392 22.02 -17.47 29.59
N GLU A 393 21.98 -17.52 30.94
CA GLU A 393 23.16 -17.73 31.81
C GLU A 393 23.44 -19.22 32.16
N LEU A 394 22.44 -20.10 32.00
CA LEU A 394 22.34 -21.49 32.47
C LEU A 394 22.17 -22.46 31.29
N GLU A 395 22.64 -22.06 30.09
CA GLU A 395 23.22 -22.99 29.10
C GLU A 395 24.28 -23.92 29.72
N GLY A 396 24.80 -23.55 30.91
CA GLY A 396 25.69 -24.35 31.72
C GLY A 396 25.08 -25.53 32.48
N ARG A 397 23.75 -25.68 32.70
CA ARG A 397 23.20 -26.83 33.46
C ARG A 397 21.76 -27.25 33.08
N ILE A 398 21.68 -28.17 32.11
CA ILE A 398 20.82 -29.38 32.04
C ILE A 398 19.35 -29.28 32.53
N LYS A 399 18.41 -29.55 31.61
CA LYS A 399 17.11 -30.25 31.82
C LYS A 399 16.81 -31.03 30.52
N LYS A 400 16.73 -32.38 30.44
CA LYS A 400 15.77 -33.38 31.00
C LYS A 400 14.33 -32.84 30.97
N THR A 401 13.43 -33.34 30.12
CA THR A 401 13.00 -34.74 29.96
C THR A 401 12.32 -35.01 28.60
N LEU A 402 12.61 -36.17 27.97
CA LEU A 402 11.85 -36.75 26.85
C LEU A 402 11.20 -38.08 27.29
N PRO A 403 10.07 -38.52 26.68
CA PRO A 403 9.30 -39.70 27.09
C PRO A 403 10.06 -41.04 27.09
N ALA A 404 9.58 -41.97 27.92
CA ALA A 404 10.28 -43.14 28.46
C ALA A 404 10.63 -44.32 27.52
N TYR A 405 10.64 -44.15 26.20
CA TYR A 405 10.88 -45.27 25.28
C TYR A 405 12.08 -45.12 24.34
N PHE A 406 13.07 -44.28 24.69
CA PHE A 406 14.31 -44.19 23.92
C PHE A 406 15.55 -44.12 24.82
N ARG A 407 16.53 -45.01 24.58
CA ARG A 407 17.84 -44.96 25.24
C ARG A 407 18.64 -43.77 24.68
N SER A 408 19.17 -42.94 25.58
CA SER A 408 20.06 -41.84 25.19
C SER A 408 21.47 -42.35 24.90
N GLN A 409 22.27 -41.57 24.16
CA GLN A 409 23.70 -41.88 23.92
C GLN A 409 24.47 -42.13 25.23
N ARG A 410 24.12 -41.40 26.29
CA ARG A 410 24.69 -41.59 27.62
C ARG A 410 24.30 -42.93 28.25
N GLN A 411 23.07 -43.39 28.01
CA GLN A 411 22.61 -44.69 28.51
C GLN A 411 23.33 -45.84 27.79
N ILE A 412 23.54 -45.73 26.47
CA ILE A 412 24.31 -46.71 25.70
C ILE A 412 25.74 -46.83 26.22
N ILE A 413 26.39 -45.71 26.54
CA ILE A 413 27.72 -45.70 27.18
C ILE A 413 27.69 -46.42 28.53
N ILE A 414 26.70 -46.11 29.39
CA ILE A 414 26.55 -46.75 30.70
C ILE A 414 26.33 -48.26 30.58
N ASP A 415 25.49 -48.69 29.62
CA ASP A 415 25.17 -50.09 29.39
C ASP A 415 26.39 -50.86 28.85
N ALA A 416 27.17 -50.25 27.94
CA ALA A 416 28.43 -50.83 27.45
C ALA A 416 29.48 -50.95 28.57
N GLU A 417 29.64 -49.93 29.42
CA GLU A 417 30.52 -49.99 30.60
C GLU A 417 30.07 -51.04 31.62
N ALA A 418 28.76 -51.18 31.83
CA ALA A 418 28.20 -52.20 32.71
C ALA A 418 28.46 -53.61 32.16
N LEU A 419 28.30 -53.82 30.86
CA LEU A 419 28.58 -55.09 30.20
C LEU A 419 30.07 -55.46 30.32
N ILE A 420 30.98 -54.51 30.10
CA ILE A 420 32.43 -54.69 30.29
C ILE A 420 32.76 -55.16 31.71
N ARG A 421 32.12 -54.57 32.74
CA ARG A 421 32.33 -54.99 34.14
C ARG A 421 31.86 -56.42 34.39
N GLN A 422 30.86 -56.90 33.66
CA GLN A 422 30.31 -58.27 33.77
C GLN A 422 31.02 -59.30 32.88
N GLN A 423 32.04 -58.90 32.11
CA GLN A 423 32.72 -59.76 31.13
C GLN A 423 33.29 -61.05 31.72
N ARG A 424 33.79 -61.01 32.96
CA ARG A 424 34.36 -62.19 33.64
C ARG A 424 33.32 -63.16 34.20
N SER A 425 32.06 -62.74 34.30
CA SER A 425 30.96 -63.51 34.89
C SER A 425 29.94 -64.02 33.87
N LEU A 426 30.05 -63.61 32.61
CA LEU A 426 29.14 -63.97 31.52
C LEU A 426 29.80 -64.99 30.59
N GLY A 427 29.03 -65.94 30.07
CA GLY A 427 29.49 -66.80 28.98
C GLY A 427 29.82 -65.96 27.74
N ALA A 428 30.80 -66.39 26.94
CA ALA A 428 31.25 -65.63 25.78
C ALA A 428 30.11 -65.35 24.78
N GLU A 429 29.20 -66.30 24.59
CA GLU A 429 28.03 -66.17 23.73
C GLU A 429 27.01 -65.15 24.28
N ASP A 430 26.71 -65.22 25.58
CA ASP A 430 25.81 -64.27 26.25
C ASP A 430 26.37 -62.84 26.25
N PHE A 431 27.69 -62.70 26.37
CA PHE A 431 28.37 -61.41 26.30
C PHE A 431 28.23 -60.77 24.93
N VAL A 432 28.47 -61.53 23.86
CA VAL A 432 28.30 -61.07 22.47
C VAL A 432 26.84 -60.70 22.20
N LYS A 433 25.88 -61.54 22.63
CA LYS A 433 24.45 -61.29 22.46
C LYS A 433 23.98 -60.00 23.17
N ARG A 434 24.46 -59.75 24.40
CA ARG A 434 24.17 -58.50 25.12
C ARG A 434 24.83 -57.28 24.48
N SER A 435 26.04 -57.44 23.94
CA SER A 435 26.75 -56.37 23.23
C SER A 435 26.01 -56.00 21.94
N ASP A 436 25.53 -56.99 21.17
CA ASP A 436 24.74 -56.76 19.96
C ASP A 436 23.41 -56.04 20.27
N ALA A 437 22.73 -56.40 21.37
CA ALA A 437 21.52 -55.69 21.80
C ALA A 437 21.76 -54.19 22.07
N ILE A 438 22.88 -53.84 22.71
CA ILE A 438 23.28 -52.43 22.90
C ILE A 438 23.65 -51.79 21.54
N GLY A 439 24.25 -52.55 20.62
CA GLY A 439 24.49 -52.11 19.24
C GLY A 439 23.20 -51.79 18.49
N VAL A 440 22.14 -52.58 18.66
CA VAL A 440 20.81 -52.31 18.11
C VAL A 440 20.22 -51.01 18.67
N ASP A 441 20.36 -50.77 19.97
CA ASP A 441 19.96 -49.49 20.58
C ASP A 441 20.72 -48.29 19.97
N GLN A 442 22.03 -48.46 19.74
CA GLN A 442 22.88 -47.45 19.10
C GLN A 442 22.45 -47.16 17.66
N ARG A 443 22.05 -48.20 16.91
CA ARG A 443 21.49 -48.07 15.56
C ARG A 443 20.17 -47.31 15.56
N ILE A 444 19.23 -47.67 16.44
CA ILE A 444 17.93 -47.01 16.56
C ILE A 444 18.12 -45.52 16.85
N LEU A 445 19.04 -45.19 17.76
CA LEU A 445 19.35 -43.81 18.08
C LEU A 445 19.96 -43.06 16.88
N ARG A 446 20.87 -43.71 16.14
CA ARG A 446 21.52 -43.13 14.95
C ARG A 446 20.52 -42.83 13.83
N LEU A 447 19.67 -43.79 13.49
CA LEU A 447 18.66 -43.64 12.44
C LEU A 447 17.71 -42.48 12.74
N ARG A 448 17.36 -42.27 14.01
CA ARG A 448 16.51 -41.16 14.41
C ARG A 448 17.17 -39.79 14.19
N TYR A 449 18.44 -39.64 14.52
CA TYR A 449 19.18 -38.40 14.23
C TYR A 449 19.45 -38.23 12.72
N GLY A 450 19.59 -39.34 11.97
CA GLY A 450 19.69 -39.32 10.51
C GLY A 450 18.41 -38.85 9.82
N GLN A 451 17.24 -39.22 10.35
CA GLN A 451 15.95 -38.73 9.86
C GLN A 451 15.82 -37.20 9.98
N PHE A 452 16.38 -36.59 11.03
CA PHE A 452 16.44 -35.13 11.19
C PHE A 452 17.34 -34.45 10.14
N LEU A 453 18.32 -35.16 9.59
CA LEU A 453 19.26 -34.66 8.60
C LEU A 453 18.70 -34.71 7.16
N GLY A 454 17.54 -35.36 6.96
CA GLY A 454 16.97 -35.61 5.64
C GLY A 454 17.77 -36.62 4.80
N GLU A 455 18.66 -37.41 5.44
CA GLU A 455 19.33 -38.52 4.78
C GLU A 455 18.32 -39.66 4.63
N GLU A 456 17.79 -39.86 3.43
CA GLU A 456 16.90 -40.99 3.13
C GLU A 456 17.67 -42.31 3.36
N SER A 457 17.12 -43.17 4.20
CA SER A 457 17.75 -44.44 4.55
C SER A 457 17.54 -45.48 3.46
N GLU A 458 18.62 -45.96 2.84
CA GLU A 458 18.61 -47.30 2.25
C GLU A 458 18.36 -48.34 3.36
N GLY A 459 17.23 -49.06 3.26
CA GLY A 459 16.96 -50.26 4.05
C GLY A 459 16.13 -50.05 5.32
N ALA A 460 14.83 -49.83 5.17
CA ALA A 460 13.87 -50.07 6.25
C ALA A 460 13.77 -51.59 6.57
N PRO A 461 13.55 -52.00 7.84
CA PRO A 461 13.34 -53.40 8.20
C PRO A 461 11.99 -53.90 7.66
N LYS A 462 11.95 -55.06 6.98
CA LYS A 462 10.70 -55.73 6.62
C LYS A 462 9.97 -56.21 7.89
N PRO A 463 8.66 -55.93 8.06
CA PRO A 463 7.85 -56.59 9.06
C PRO A 463 7.63 -58.09 8.70
N PRO A 464 7.34 -58.96 9.69
CA PRO A 464 7.14 -60.38 9.46
C PRO A 464 5.87 -60.65 8.62
N PRO A 465 5.80 -61.76 7.88
CA PRO A 465 4.65 -62.06 7.03
C PRO A 465 3.46 -62.46 7.90
N THR A 466 2.43 -61.62 7.94
CA THR A 466 1.11 -62.03 8.42
C THR A 466 0.25 -62.34 7.21
N SER A 467 -0.07 -63.62 7.09
CA SER A 467 -1.11 -64.25 6.26
C SER A 467 -2.30 -63.36 5.90
N ASP A 468 -2.40 -63.05 4.61
CA ASP A 468 -3.60 -63.04 3.76
C ASP A 468 -4.64 -64.10 4.21
N LEU A 469 -5.98 -63.96 4.22
CA LEU A 469 -7.03 -63.27 3.44
C LEU A 469 -8.40 -63.64 4.12
N PRO A 470 -9.64 -63.49 3.55
CA PRO A 470 -10.24 -62.59 2.53
C PRO A 470 -11.49 -61.85 3.15
N THR A 471 -12.28 -60.95 2.55
CA THR A 471 -13.13 -60.89 1.32
C THR A 471 -13.64 -59.42 1.26
N SER A 472 -14.22 -58.80 0.24
CA SER A 472 -14.56 -59.01 -1.18
C SER A 472 -15.10 -57.63 -1.66
N ASP A 473 -14.94 -57.15 -2.89
CA ASP A 473 -15.74 -57.53 -4.07
C ASP A 473 -15.12 -56.90 -5.34
N THR A 474 -14.67 -57.74 -6.27
CA THR A 474 -14.80 -57.52 -7.73
C THR A 474 -14.82 -58.89 -8.41
N PRO A 475 -15.79 -59.21 -9.29
CA PRO A 475 -15.93 -60.55 -9.84
C PRO A 475 -15.07 -60.80 -11.10
N THR A 476 -14.11 -61.72 -10.93
CA THR A 476 -13.73 -62.91 -11.72
C THR A 476 -13.90 -63.01 -13.25
N ALA A 477 -12.80 -63.41 -13.91
CA ALA A 477 -12.60 -64.59 -14.79
C ALA A 477 -11.16 -64.49 -15.38
N ASP A 478 -10.29 -65.49 -15.57
CA ASP A 478 -10.36 -66.95 -15.57
C ASP A 478 -8.90 -67.53 -15.62
N ARG A 479 -8.74 -68.77 -15.10
CA ARG A 479 -7.77 -69.85 -15.44
C ARG A 479 -6.31 -69.90 -14.90
N HIS A 480 -6.09 -70.87 -13.98
CA HIS A 480 -5.30 -72.14 -14.06
C HIS A 480 -3.90 -72.12 -14.74
N ASP A 481 -2.83 -72.80 -14.28
CA ASP A 481 -2.61 -73.90 -13.32
C ASP A 481 -1.11 -73.92 -12.90
N ASP A 482 -0.86 -74.47 -11.69
CA ASP A 482 0.25 -75.31 -11.19
C ASP A 482 1.63 -75.31 -11.90
N ASP A 483 2.72 -75.10 -11.15
CA ASP A 483 3.45 -76.21 -10.51
C ASP A 483 4.66 -75.75 -9.67
N HIS A 484 4.91 -76.56 -8.64
CA HIS A 484 6.02 -76.48 -7.69
C HIS A 484 7.39 -76.81 -8.34
N ASP A 485 8.50 -76.26 -7.85
CA ASP A 485 9.30 -76.89 -6.79
C ASP A 485 10.73 -76.34 -6.67
N HIS A 486 11.30 -76.59 -5.50
CA HIS A 486 12.52 -76.03 -4.95
C HIS A 486 13.84 -76.68 -5.41
N ASP A 487 14.89 -75.86 -5.32
CA ASP A 487 16.17 -76.11 -4.65
C ASP A 487 17.42 -76.65 -5.36
N ALA A 488 18.53 -76.14 -4.79
CA ALA A 488 19.95 -76.53 -4.85
C ALA A 488 20.70 -76.20 -6.16
N GLY A 489 21.90 -75.62 -6.14
CA GLY A 489 22.83 -75.29 -5.06
C GLY A 489 24.26 -75.27 -5.60
N GLY A 490 25.03 -74.23 -5.22
CA GLY A 490 26.48 -74.28 -5.03
C GLY A 490 27.41 -74.22 -6.25
N GLY A 491 28.34 -73.26 -6.23
CA GLY A 491 29.58 -73.34 -7.03
C GLY A 491 30.29 -72.02 -7.27
N ALA A 492 31.31 -71.76 -6.45
CA ALA A 492 32.42 -70.79 -6.54
C ALA A 492 32.79 -70.16 -7.90
N HIS A 493 33.22 -68.89 -7.90
CA HIS A 493 34.59 -68.49 -8.26
C HIS A 493 34.85 -67.00 -8.01
N ASP A 494 36.09 -66.71 -7.60
CA ASP A 494 36.70 -65.42 -7.35
C ASP A 494 36.89 -64.54 -8.61
N ASP A 495 37.00 -63.24 -8.30
CA ASP A 495 37.95 -62.26 -8.83
C ASP A 495 37.45 -61.13 -9.75
N HIS A 496 38.04 -59.97 -9.47
CA HIS A 496 38.12 -58.71 -10.20
C HIS A 496 36.98 -57.69 -10.03
N GLY A 497 37.35 -56.60 -9.36
CA GLY A 497 36.51 -55.42 -9.20
C GLY A 497 36.63 -54.42 -10.33
N HIS A 498 35.74 -53.44 -10.33
CA HIS A 498 35.88 -52.20 -11.09
C HIS A 498 35.11 -51.06 -10.40
N ASP A 499 35.90 -50.06 -9.99
CA ASP A 499 35.71 -48.63 -10.19
C ASP A 499 34.31 -48.14 -10.64
N HIS A 500 33.66 -47.31 -9.83
CA HIS A 500 32.46 -46.55 -10.23
C HIS A 500 32.84 -45.10 -10.56
N GLY A 501 33.27 -44.90 -11.81
CA GLY A 501 33.07 -43.65 -12.53
C GLY A 501 31.63 -43.58 -13.05
N GLY A 502 30.90 -42.55 -12.67
CA GLY A 502 29.51 -42.33 -13.06
C GLY A 502 29.35 -42.03 -14.56
N ASN A 503 28.23 -42.48 -15.13
CA ASN A 503 27.72 -41.95 -16.38
C ASN A 503 26.20 -41.76 -16.27
N ALA A 504 25.80 -40.50 -16.18
CA ALA A 504 24.45 -40.06 -16.47
C ALA A 504 24.35 -39.89 -17.99
N ASP A 505 23.64 -40.81 -18.66
CA ASP A 505 22.95 -40.53 -19.94
C ASP A 505 22.16 -41.77 -20.37
N ALA A 506 20.86 -41.76 -20.10
CA ALA A 506 19.87 -42.54 -20.84
C ALA A 506 18.65 -41.63 -21.10
N PRO A 507 18.14 -41.53 -22.35
CA PRO A 507 17.04 -40.63 -22.67
C PRO A 507 15.69 -41.16 -22.13
N PRO A 508 14.78 -40.29 -21.67
CA PRO A 508 13.50 -40.70 -21.08
C PRO A 508 12.55 -41.29 -22.13
N VAL A 509 11.80 -42.31 -21.73
CA VAL A 509 10.81 -43.02 -22.56
C VAL A 509 9.42 -42.48 -22.26
N PHE A 510 8.76 -41.90 -23.26
CA PHE A 510 7.42 -41.31 -23.13
C PHE A 510 6.37 -42.37 -22.74
N GLY A 511 5.73 -42.22 -21.58
CA GLY A 511 4.62 -43.06 -21.12
C GLY A 511 4.90 -43.92 -19.87
N SER A 512 6.07 -43.80 -19.23
CA SER A 512 6.30 -44.43 -17.93
C SER A 512 5.61 -43.63 -16.81
N ALA A 513 4.83 -44.31 -15.95
CA ALA A 513 4.17 -43.67 -14.80
C ALA A 513 5.17 -43.10 -13.78
N THR A 514 6.41 -43.58 -13.82
CA THR A 514 7.56 -43.09 -13.03
C THR A 514 8.06 -41.73 -13.48
N ASP A 515 8.08 -41.42 -14.79
CA ASP A 515 8.57 -40.12 -15.27
C ASP A 515 7.57 -38.97 -14.99
N VAL A 516 6.26 -39.24 -15.06
CA VAL A 516 5.22 -38.24 -14.74
C VAL A 516 5.19 -37.91 -13.24
N LEU A 517 5.50 -38.89 -12.38
CA LEU A 517 5.68 -38.63 -10.95
C LEU A 517 6.94 -37.80 -10.65
N SER A 518 7.99 -37.87 -11.47
CA SER A 518 9.20 -37.05 -11.28
C SER A 518 9.01 -35.59 -11.73
N GLU A 519 8.18 -35.35 -12.75
CA GLU A 519 7.99 -34.01 -13.34
C GLU A 519 6.81 -33.23 -12.72
N TYR A 520 5.81 -33.93 -12.15
CA TYR A 520 4.61 -33.33 -11.54
C TYR A 520 4.25 -33.86 -10.15
N GLY A 521 4.96 -34.87 -9.64
CA GLY A 521 4.86 -35.29 -8.26
C GLY A 521 5.76 -34.42 -7.39
N HIS A 522 5.19 -33.41 -6.76
CA HIS A 522 5.74 -32.95 -5.49
C HIS A 522 5.43 -34.05 -4.46
N THR A 523 6.27 -35.08 -4.40
CA THR A 523 6.44 -35.76 -3.13
C THR A 523 6.91 -34.67 -2.17
N HIS A 524 6.11 -34.43 -1.13
CA HIS A 524 6.53 -33.60 0.00
C HIS A 524 7.59 -34.40 0.78
N ASP A 525 8.68 -34.76 0.11
CA ASP A 525 9.87 -35.26 0.76
C ASP A 525 10.37 -34.14 1.66
N HIS A 526 10.80 -34.52 2.85
CA HIS A 526 11.08 -33.66 3.98
C HIS A 526 12.31 -32.73 3.79
N ALA A 527 12.47 -32.14 2.61
CA ALA A 527 13.48 -31.17 2.26
C ALA A 527 13.35 -29.86 3.05
N GLU A 528 12.22 -29.60 3.71
CA GLU A 528 12.13 -28.49 4.68
C GLU A 528 13.05 -28.70 5.89
N ALA A 529 13.25 -29.94 6.36
CA ALA A 529 14.18 -30.25 7.46
C ALA A 529 15.64 -29.93 7.11
N ALA A 530 16.01 -30.08 5.83
CA ALA A 530 17.35 -29.77 5.34
C ALA A 530 17.65 -28.26 5.25
N THR A 531 16.69 -27.38 5.54
CA THR A 531 16.91 -25.91 5.59
C THR A 531 16.87 -25.34 7.01
N LEU A 532 16.48 -26.14 8.01
CA LEU A 532 16.39 -25.74 9.41
C LEU A 532 17.77 -25.61 10.09
N LEU A 533 18.75 -26.40 9.65
CA LEU A 533 20.11 -26.41 10.18
C LEU A 533 21.09 -25.64 9.30
N ASP A 534 21.85 -24.73 9.91
CA ASP A 534 22.99 -24.10 9.25
C ASP A 534 24.04 -25.14 8.83
N PRO A 535 24.87 -24.85 7.80
CA PRO A 535 25.82 -25.82 7.25
C PRO A 535 26.83 -26.36 8.28
N GLN A 536 27.19 -25.59 9.30
CA GLN A 536 28.15 -26.00 10.30
C GLN A 536 27.53 -26.98 11.29
N THR A 537 26.33 -26.68 11.80
CA THR A 537 25.58 -27.58 12.68
C THR A 537 25.25 -28.92 12.01
N ARG A 538 24.93 -28.86 10.72
CA ARG A 538 24.73 -30.05 9.88
C ARG A 538 25.98 -30.94 9.82
N ALA A 539 27.15 -30.35 9.57
CA ALA A 539 28.41 -31.07 9.52
C ALA A 539 28.75 -31.72 10.88
N THR A 540 28.47 -31.02 11.99
CA THR A 540 28.67 -31.56 13.34
C THR A 540 27.72 -32.72 13.64
N LEU A 541 26.45 -32.64 13.21
CA LEU A 541 25.50 -33.75 13.37
C LEU A 541 25.90 -34.97 12.53
N LYS A 542 26.36 -34.76 11.30
CA LYS A 542 26.90 -35.83 10.45
C LYS A 542 28.09 -36.53 11.11
N ALA A 543 29.04 -35.76 11.66
CA ALA A 543 30.16 -36.30 12.42
C ALA A 543 29.71 -37.10 13.65
N ALA A 544 28.61 -36.72 14.30
CA ALA A 544 28.01 -37.50 15.39
C ALA A 544 27.49 -38.86 14.89
N LEU A 545 26.76 -38.88 13.78
CA LEU A 545 26.21 -40.09 13.16
C LEU A 545 27.31 -41.06 12.73
N ASP A 546 28.41 -40.56 12.17
CA ASP A 546 29.58 -41.37 11.79
C ASP A 546 30.20 -42.07 13.00
N GLN A 547 30.37 -41.34 14.11
CA GLN A 547 30.88 -41.93 15.35
C GLN A 547 29.89 -42.94 15.96
N MET A 548 28.59 -42.71 15.84
CA MET A 548 27.57 -43.67 16.26
C MET A 548 27.58 -44.94 15.40
N TRP A 549 27.86 -44.83 14.10
CA TRP A 549 28.04 -45.99 13.21
C TRP A 549 29.26 -46.82 13.62
N SER A 550 30.40 -46.17 13.89
CA SER A 550 31.60 -46.87 14.38
C SER A 550 31.35 -47.56 15.73
N ALA A 551 30.64 -46.89 16.66
CA ALA A 551 30.26 -47.50 17.93
C ALA A 551 29.31 -48.70 17.76
N GLU A 552 28.30 -48.57 16.88
CA GLU A 552 27.38 -49.65 16.51
C GLU A 552 28.16 -50.87 15.98
N GLY A 553 29.09 -50.66 15.04
CA GLY A 553 29.88 -51.74 14.45
C GLY A 553 30.71 -52.53 15.48
N GLU A 554 31.35 -51.85 16.42
CA GLU A 554 32.13 -52.51 17.48
C GLU A 554 31.25 -53.24 18.50
N LEU A 555 30.09 -52.67 18.85
CA LEU A 555 29.13 -53.31 19.76
C LEU A 555 28.58 -54.61 19.17
N ARG A 556 28.24 -54.62 17.88
CA ARG A 556 27.72 -55.82 17.19
C ARG A 556 28.77 -56.92 16.99
N GLN A 557 30.05 -56.56 16.99
CA GLN A 557 31.16 -57.52 16.99
C GLN A 557 31.53 -58.04 18.39
N GLY A 558 30.76 -57.68 19.43
CA GLY A 558 31.04 -58.09 20.80
C GLY A 558 32.26 -57.38 21.43
N ARG A 559 32.62 -56.19 20.95
CA ARG A 559 33.79 -55.42 21.40
C ARG A 559 33.38 -54.10 22.08
N PRO A 560 32.64 -54.12 23.20
CA PRO A 560 32.17 -52.91 23.85
C PRO A 560 33.30 -51.99 24.33
N GLN A 561 34.49 -52.52 24.68
CA GLN A 561 35.64 -51.66 25.02
C GLN A 561 36.08 -50.78 23.83
N GLN A 562 36.03 -51.30 22.60
CA GLN A 562 36.44 -50.59 21.40
C GLN A 562 35.35 -49.62 20.92
N ALA A 563 34.08 -49.87 21.28
CA ALA A 563 32.96 -48.98 20.99
C ALA A 563 32.96 -47.68 21.83
N LEU A 564 33.42 -47.73 23.08
CA LEU A 564 33.32 -46.61 24.03
C LEU A 564 33.95 -45.30 23.52
N PRO A 565 35.17 -45.27 22.96
CA PRO A 565 35.77 -44.03 22.44
C PRO A 565 34.90 -43.36 21.37
N PHE A 566 34.30 -44.13 20.47
CA PHE A 566 33.40 -43.63 19.44
C PHE A 566 32.09 -43.12 20.05
N ALA A 567 31.52 -43.86 21.00
CA ALA A 567 30.30 -43.47 21.70
C ALA A 567 30.46 -42.15 22.48
N TYR A 568 31.63 -41.92 23.09
CA TYR A 568 31.97 -40.66 23.78
C TYR A 568 32.14 -39.49 22.81
N LYS A 569 32.78 -39.71 21.65
CA LYS A 569 32.90 -38.68 20.60
C LYS A 569 31.54 -38.30 20.01
N ALA A 570 30.70 -39.29 19.72
CA ALA A 570 29.31 -39.07 19.31
C ALA A 570 28.54 -38.20 20.32
N LEU A 571 28.65 -38.51 21.61
CA LEU A 571 28.04 -37.69 22.66
C LEU A 571 28.56 -36.25 22.69
N GLY A 572 29.85 -36.04 22.39
CA GLY A 572 30.46 -34.72 22.26
C GLY A 572 29.85 -33.90 21.12
N PHE A 573 29.73 -34.48 19.94
CA PHE A 573 29.13 -33.82 18.78
C PHE A 573 27.64 -33.53 18.96
N ILE A 574 26.86 -34.47 19.52
CA ILE A 574 25.43 -34.24 19.84
C ILE A 574 25.25 -33.02 20.75
N LYS A 575 26.14 -32.83 21.74
CA LYS A 575 26.09 -31.65 22.62
C LYS A 575 26.37 -30.34 21.87
N GLN A 576 27.29 -30.37 20.90
CA GLN A 576 27.61 -29.18 20.09
C GLN A 576 26.43 -28.79 19.18
N VAL A 577 25.76 -29.78 18.57
CA VAL A 577 24.55 -29.54 17.76
C VAL A 577 23.43 -28.93 18.61
N GLN A 578 23.20 -29.48 19.80
CA GLN A 578 22.20 -28.94 20.74
C GLN A 578 22.47 -27.50 21.18
N GLN A 579 23.73 -27.04 21.16
CA GLN A 579 24.09 -25.66 21.46
C GLN A 579 23.84 -24.72 20.27
N ALA A 580 23.99 -25.22 19.04
CA ALA A 580 23.87 -24.42 17.83
C ALA A 580 22.42 -24.23 17.33
N GLU A 581 21.52 -25.18 17.59
CA GLU A 581 20.08 -25.13 17.21
C GLU A 581 19.21 -24.16 18.01
N ARG A 582 19.78 -23.26 18.83
CA ARG A 582 19.04 -22.28 19.64
C ARG A 582 18.38 -21.14 18.83
N ILE A 583 18.06 -21.36 17.56
CA ILE A 583 17.20 -20.48 16.76
C ILE A 583 15.76 -20.75 17.21
N TYR A 584 15.14 -19.77 17.86
CA TYR A 584 13.78 -19.77 18.36
C TYR A 584 12.77 -20.47 17.43
N LEU A 585 12.30 -21.68 17.79
CA LEU A 585 10.99 -22.12 17.35
C LEU A 585 9.96 -21.15 17.97
N ALA A 586 9.34 -20.35 17.11
CA ALA A 586 8.15 -19.59 17.50
C ALA A 586 7.15 -20.55 18.16
N ARG A 587 6.52 -20.09 19.26
CA ARG A 587 5.41 -20.78 19.94
C ARG A 587 4.57 -21.55 18.92
N VAL A 588 4.65 -22.87 18.93
CA VAL A 588 3.56 -23.70 18.42
C VAL A 588 2.33 -23.26 19.19
N GLY A 589 1.28 -22.88 18.46
CA GLY A 589 0.00 -22.55 19.05
C GLY A 589 -0.51 -23.69 19.93
N PRO A 590 -1.58 -23.47 20.71
CA PRO A 590 -2.17 -24.53 21.52
C PRO A 590 -2.39 -25.78 20.65
N GLU A 591 -1.84 -26.92 21.08
CA GLU A 591 -2.19 -28.22 20.51
C GLU A 591 -3.68 -28.43 20.77
N LEU A 592 -4.49 -28.26 19.72
CA LEU A 592 -5.90 -28.53 19.78
C LEU A 592 -6.10 -30.03 20.03
N PRO A 593 -7.11 -30.42 20.83
CA PRO A 593 -7.43 -31.83 20.99
C PRO A 593 -7.64 -32.47 19.61
N PRO A 594 -7.20 -33.72 19.41
CA PRO A 594 -7.32 -34.41 18.13
C PRO A 594 -8.77 -34.35 17.65
N ILE A 595 -8.94 -33.94 16.39
CA ILE A 595 -10.25 -33.81 15.77
C ILE A 595 -10.90 -35.20 15.77
N ASP A 596 -12.05 -35.30 16.42
CA ASP A 596 -12.88 -36.49 16.34
C ASP A 596 -13.48 -36.58 14.92
N GLU A 597 -12.84 -37.35 14.04
CA GLU A 597 -13.27 -37.57 12.66
C GLU A 597 -14.69 -38.16 12.58
N SER A 598 -15.19 -38.80 13.65
CA SER A 598 -16.57 -39.31 13.68
C SER A 598 -17.62 -38.20 13.75
N ARG A 599 -17.22 -37.00 14.19
CA ARG A 599 -18.09 -35.81 14.27
C ARG A 599 -17.95 -34.89 13.06
N ARG A 600 -17.01 -35.19 12.16
CA ARG A 600 -16.79 -34.43 10.93
C ARG A 600 -18.05 -34.53 10.05
N LEU A 601 -18.58 -33.38 9.62
CA LEU A 601 -19.83 -33.26 8.85
C LEU A 601 -21.12 -33.68 9.58
N GLY A 602 -21.06 -34.03 10.87
CA GLY A 602 -22.25 -34.42 11.66
C GLY A 602 -22.97 -33.25 12.34
N GLY A 603 -22.47 -32.03 12.22
CA GLY A 603 -23.09 -30.84 12.81
C GLY A 603 -24.37 -30.42 12.09
N ASP A 604 -25.40 -30.07 12.85
CA ASP A 604 -26.62 -29.46 12.31
C ASP A 604 -26.26 -28.13 11.63
N ARG A 605 -26.77 -27.95 10.40
CA ARG A 605 -26.53 -26.77 9.58
C ARG A 605 -27.59 -25.69 9.81
N ALA A 606 -28.57 -25.94 10.67
CA ALA A 606 -29.56 -24.96 11.08
C ALA A 606 -28.87 -23.70 11.66
N GLY A 607 -29.11 -22.54 11.03
CA GLY A 607 -28.56 -21.25 11.47
C GLY A 607 -27.19 -20.88 10.90
N LEU A 608 -26.55 -21.73 10.09
CA LEU A 608 -25.31 -21.36 9.39
C LEU A 608 -25.63 -20.48 8.19
N ALA A 609 -24.98 -19.31 8.11
CA ALA A 609 -25.06 -18.44 6.95
C ALA A 609 -24.49 -19.13 5.70
N SER A 610 -25.08 -18.87 4.52
CA SER A 610 -24.61 -19.41 3.25
C SER A 610 -23.13 -19.06 3.02
N ARG A 611 -22.35 -20.04 2.53
CA ARG A 611 -20.95 -19.84 2.09
C ARG A 611 -20.86 -19.28 0.67
N GLU A 612 -22.00 -19.22 -0.03
CA GLU A 612 -22.10 -18.50 -1.28
C GLU A 612 -22.19 -17.01 -0.95
N LEU A 613 -21.16 -16.26 -1.33
CA LEU A 613 -21.26 -14.81 -1.43
C LEU A 613 -22.26 -14.52 -2.55
N PRO A 614 -23.50 -14.06 -2.25
CA PRO A 614 -24.41 -13.70 -3.31
C PRO A 614 -23.76 -12.59 -4.12
N LEU A 615 -23.70 -12.76 -5.45
CA LEU A 615 -23.34 -11.66 -6.33
C LEU A 615 -24.39 -10.58 -6.15
N ALA A 616 -24.05 -9.55 -5.37
CA ALA A 616 -24.93 -8.42 -5.18
C ALA A 616 -25.11 -7.75 -6.54
N ALA A 617 -26.37 -7.70 -7.02
CA ALA A 617 -26.69 -6.94 -8.21
C ALA A 617 -26.20 -5.51 -8.03
N ARG A 618 -25.48 -4.99 -9.03
CA ARG A 618 -24.96 -3.63 -8.99
C ARG A 618 -26.14 -2.67 -8.79
N THR A 619 -26.14 -1.91 -7.70
CA THR A 619 -27.08 -0.80 -7.54
C THR A 619 -26.87 0.17 -8.71
N PRO A 620 -27.89 0.46 -9.53
CA PRO A 620 -27.76 1.42 -10.60
C PRO A 620 -27.38 2.80 -10.02
N PRO A 621 -26.61 3.63 -10.75
CA PRO A 621 -26.35 5.00 -10.34
C PRO A 621 -27.66 5.77 -10.18
N ASP A 622 -27.68 6.77 -9.29
CA ASP A 622 -28.86 7.62 -9.09
C ASP A 622 -29.28 8.26 -10.44
N PRO A 623 -30.55 8.09 -10.86
CA PRO A 623 -31.02 8.57 -12.16
C PRO A 623 -30.84 10.08 -12.33
N VAL A 624 -30.89 10.87 -11.25
CA VAL A 624 -30.71 12.33 -11.29
C VAL A 624 -29.36 12.71 -11.90
N ILE A 625 -28.29 11.99 -11.53
CA ILE A 625 -26.94 12.26 -12.05
C ILE A 625 -26.83 11.85 -13.51
N VAL A 626 -27.37 10.68 -13.85
CA VAL A 626 -27.28 10.10 -15.19
C VAL A 626 -28.02 10.99 -16.19
N GLU A 627 -29.24 11.40 -15.85
CA GLU A 627 -30.04 12.30 -16.67
C GLU A 627 -29.38 13.68 -16.81
N ALA A 628 -28.89 14.26 -15.71
CA ALA A 628 -28.20 15.54 -15.76
C ALA A 628 -26.94 15.47 -16.64
N TRP A 629 -26.15 14.40 -16.54
CA TRP A 629 -24.96 14.21 -17.36
C TRP A 629 -25.27 14.03 -18.85
N GLN A 630 -26.35 13.31 -19.17
CA GLN A 630 -26.83 13.14 -20.55
C GLN A 630 -27.30 14.47 -21.12
N ARG A 631 -28.17 15.19 -20.41
CA ARG A 631 -28.70 16.50 -20.84
C ARG A 631 -27.61 17.55 -21.01
N LEU A 632 -26.62 17.58 -20.13
CA LEU A 632 -25.45 18.46 -20.30
C LEU A 632 -24.63 18.16 -21.55
N GLY A 633 -24.80 16.97 -22.14
CA GLY A 633 -24.18 16.60 -23.40
C GLY A 633 -24.93 16.99 -24.66
N ASP A 634 -26.21 17.31 -24.53
CA ASP A 634 -27.04 17.77 -25.63
C ASP A 634 -27.17 19.29 -25.56
N ASP A 635 -26.57 20.01 -26.50
CA ASP A 635 -26.48 21.49 -26.49
C ASP A 635 -27.84 22.19 -26.37
N ASN A 636 -28.92 21.54 -26.82
CA ASN A 636 -30.29 22.07 -26.80
C ASN A 636 -31.12 21.67 -25.58
N SER A 637 -30.56 20.91 -24.64
CA SER A 637 -31.28 20.51 -23.42
C SER A 637 -30.72 21.21 -22.18
N ALA A 638 -31.60 21.43 -21.20
CA ALA A 638 -31.25 21.99 -19.90
C ALA A 638 -31.43 20.91 -18.81
N PRO A 639 -30.39 20.66 -17.99
CA PRO A 639 -30.54 19.78 -16.83
C PRO A 639 -31.39 20.44 -15.74
N ASP A 640 -32.05 19.64 -14.91
CA ASP A 640 -32.67 20.12 -13.68
C ASP A 640 -31.58 20.38 -12.62
N LEU A 641 -31.17 21.66 -12.51
CA LEU A 641 -30.14 22.08 -11.58
C LEU A 641 -30.60 22.06 -10.12
N ASP A 642 -31.90 22.10 -9.85
CA ASP A 642 -32.43 22.06 -8.48
C ASP A 642 -32.42 20.62 -7.96
N ALA A 643 -32.89 19.67 -8.78
CA ALA A 643 -32.76 18.24 -8.47
C ALA A 643 -31.29 17.82 -8.31
N LEU A 644 -30.42 18.33 -9.19
CA LEU A 644 -28.99 18.03 -9.12
C LEU A 644 -28.31 18.65 -7.88
N ALA A 645 -28.66 19.88 -7.50
CA ALA A 645 -28.17 20.51 -6.27
C ALA A 645 -28.62 19.74 -5.03
N ALA A 646 -29.90 19.34 -4.96
CA ALA A 646 -30.42 18.53 -3.86
C ALA A 646 -29.74 17.16 -3.79
N TRP A 647 -29.47 16.54 -4.93
CA TRP A 647 -28.70 15.30 -5.00
C TRP A 647 -27.27 15.48 -4.49
N GLN A 648 -26.56 16.52 -4.96
CA GLN A 648 -25.19 16.83 -4.54
C GLN A 648 -25.11 17.05 -3.03
N GLN A 649 -26.08 17.75 -2.44
CA GLN A 649 -26.12 18.03 -1.01
C GLN A 649 -26.32 16.76 -0.18
N ARG A 650 -27.23 15.86 -0.59
CA ARG A 650 -27.45 14.56 0.10
C ARG A 650 -26.23 13.65 0.04
N ASN A 651 -25.42 13.76 -1.02
CA ASN A 651 -24.26 12.90 -1.26
C ASN A 651 -22.92 13.56 -0.91
N ALA A 652 -22.92 14.79 -0.37
CA ALA A 652 -21.72 15.60 -0.18
C ALA A 652 -20.59 14.89 0.59
N ALA A 653 -20.92 14.04 1.58
CA ALA A 653 -19.93 13.29 2.37
C ALA A 653 -19.16 12.22 1.58
N TYR A 654 -19.71 11.76 0.46
CA TYR A 654 -19.15 10.70 -0.38
C TYR A 654 -18.54 11.21 -1.68
N LEU A 655 -18.68 12.50 -1.96
CA LEU A 655 -18.14 13.14 -3.15
C LEU A 655 -16.71 13.62 -2.89
N PRO A 656 -15.75 13.31 -3.79
CA PRO A 656 -14.36 13.72 -3.61
C PRO A 656 -14.20 15.25 -3.59
N ASP A 657 -14.97 15.97 -4.42
CA ASP A 657 -14.92 17.44 -4.56
C ASP A 657 -16.34 18.06 -4.47
N ALA A 658 -17.05 17.82 -3.36
CA ALA A 658 -18.45 18.22 -3.22
C ALA A 658 -18.71 19.72 -3.48
N LEU A 659 -17.84 20.60 -2.98
CA LEU A 659 -17.99 22.05 -3.12
C LEU A 659 -17.72 22.54 -4.56
N ASP A 660 -16.77 21.92 -5.26
CA ASP A 660 -16.49 22.29 -6.65
C ASP A 660 -17.61 21.86 -7.59
N LEU A 661 -18.28 20.73 -7.30
CA LEU A 661 -19.49 20.34 -8.00
C LEU A 661 -20.63 21.35 -7.74
N ALA A 662 -20.84 21.77 -6.48
CA ALA A 662 -21.79 22.83 -6.16
C ALA A 662 -21.47 24.15 -6.88
N ALA A 663 -20.20 24.53 -6.98
CA ALA A 663 -19.77 25.71 -7.73
C ALA A 663 -20.10 25.62 -9.22
N ALA A 664 -19.90 24.45 -9.83
CA ALA A 664 -20.23 24.23 -11.23
C ALA A 664 -21.75 24.29 -11.49
N ILE A 665 -22.56 23.78 -10.57
CA ILE A 665 -24.03 23.88 -10.62
C ILE A 665 -24.46 25.35 -10.53
N GLU A 666 -23.98 26.09 -9.53
CA GLU A 666 -24.32 27.51 -9.35
C GLU A 666 -23.82 28.38 -10.51
N GLN A 667 -22.63 28.14 -11.05
CA GLN A 667 -22.11 28.91 -12.18
C GLN A 667 -23.00 28.75 -13.41
N LEU A 668 -23.45 27.53 -13.73
CA LEU A 668 -24.36 27.31 -14.85
C LEU A 668 -25.76 27.92 -14.58
N ARG A 669 -26.19 28.02 -13.31
CA ARG A 669 -27.43 28.72 -12.93
C ARG A 669 -27.30 30.24 -13.16
N ILE A 670 -26.13 30.83 -12.92
CA ILE A 670 -25.87 32.27 -13.15
C ILE A 670 -25.72 32.55 -14.65
N GLU A 671 -25.02 31.69 -15.39
CA GLU A 671 -24.72 31.85 -16.82
C GLU A 671 -25.21 30.64 -17.65
N PRO A 672 -26.52 30.50 -17.92
CA PRO A 672 -27.07 29.33 -18.62
C PRO A 672 -26.52 29.11 -20.04
N GLY A 673 -26.08 30.19 -20.70
CA GLY A 673 -25.49 30.16 -22.04
C GLY A 673 -23.99 29.86 -22.09
N CYS A 674 -23.33 29.68 -20.94
CA CYS A 674 -21.89 29.45 -20.87
C CYS A 674 -21.53 27.99 -21.24
N GLY A 675 -21.02 27.78 -22.46
CA GLY A 675 -20.59 26.45 -22.93
C GLY A 675 -19.48 25.83 -22.08
N ASP A 676 -18.50 26.63 -21.65
CA ASP A 676 -17.41 26.16 -20.77
C ASP A 676 -17.94 25.72 -19.39
N CYS A 677 -18.91 26.44 -18.85
CA CYS A 677 -19.56 26.13 -17.57
C CYS A 677 -20.34 24.82 -17.66
N ARG A 678 -21.05 24.60 -18.78
CA ARG A 678 -21.74 23.34 -19.09
C ARG A 678 -20.75 22.16 -19.17
N GLN A 679 -19.66 22.31 -19.91
CA GLN A 679 -18.62 21.26 -20.02
C GLN A 679 -17.96 20.97 -18.68
N ARG A 680 -17.68 22.01 -17.88
CA ARG A 680 -17.11 21.87 -16.54
C ARG A 680 -18.04 21.10 -15.60
N LEU A 681 -19.33 21.43 -15.58
CA LEU A 681 -20.32 20.70 -14.78
C LEU A 681 -20.40 19.23 -15.23
N ARG A 682 -20.44 18.96 -16.54
CA ARG A 682 -20.44 17.60 -17.08
C ARG A 682 -19.20 16.80 -16.67
N ALA A 683 -18.03 17.41 -16.68
CA ALA A 683 -16.78 16.79 -16.24
C ALA A 683 -16.78 16.45 -14.73
N GLN A 684 -17.34 17.34 -13.90
CA GLN A 684 -17.48 17.09 -12.46
C GLN A 684 -18.46 15.95 -12.17
N LEU A 685 -19.59 15.90 -12.88
CA LEU A 685 -20.54 14.79 -12.77
C LEU A 685 -19.94 13.46 -13.21
N TRP A 686 -19.06 13.46 -14.23
CA TRP A 686 -18.34 12.25 -14.62
C TRP A 686 -17.48 11.70 -13.49
N ARG A 687 -16.78 12.56 -12.73
CA ARG A 687 -16.00 12.14 -11.55
C ARG A 687 -16.91 11.62 -10.44
N ALA A 688 -18.07 12.23 -10.25
CA ALA A 688 -19.06 11.75 -9.28
C ALA A 688 -19.70 10.40 -9.67
N LEU A 689 -19.78 10.10 -10.97
CA LEU A 689 -20.23 8.81 -11.51
C LEU A 689 -19.13 7.72 -11.46
N GLN A 690 -17.86 8.11 -11.38
CA GLN A 690 -16.77 7.14 -11.23
C GLN A 690 -16.92 6.41 -9.89
N ARG A 691 -16.84 5.09 -9.94
CA ARG A 691 -16.96 4.25 -8.74
C ARG A 691 -15.94 4.73 -7.71
N PRO A 692 -16.30 4.81 -6.41
CA PRO A 692 -15.27 4.86 -5.39
C PRO A 692 -14.32 3.70 -5.66
N LEU A 693 -13.01 3.98 -5.63
CA LEU A 693 -11.98 2.94 -5.65
C LEU A 693 -12.38 1.88 -4.62
N PRO A 694 -12.14 0.57 -4.86
CA PRO A 694 -12.49 -0.46 -3.90
C PRO A 694 -11.86 -0.13 -2.55
N GLN A 695 -12.67 0.43 -1.65
CA GLN A 695 -12.32 0.64 -0.27
C GLN A 695 -12.67 -0.64 0.48
N VAL A 696 -11.94 -0.92 1.55
CA VAL A 696 -12.33 -1.94 2.51
C VAL A 696 -13.66 -1.50 3.12
N MET A 697 -14.77 -1.95 2.53
CA MET A 697 -16.08 -1.68 3.10
C MET A 697 -16.13 -2.35 4.47
N ARG A 698 -16.62 -1.63 5.48
CA ARG A 698 -17.02 -2.27 6.74
C ARG A 698 -17.97 -3.40 6.37
N ARG A 699 -17.72 -4.60 6.90
CA ARG A 699 -18.73 -5.67 6.87
C ARG A 699 -20.03 -5.10 7.41
N ASN A 700 -21.15 -5.48 6.81
CA ASN A 700 -22.47 -5.09 7.31
C ASN A 700 -22.57 -5.42 8.81
N ALA A 701 -23.39 -4.65 9.53
CA ALA A 701 -23.68 -4.95 10.93
C ALA A 701 -24.03 -6.43 11.07
N THR A 702 -23.42 -7.08 12.07
CA THR A 702 -23.67 -8.48 12.38
C THR A 702 -25.16 -8.69 12.59
N ASP A 703 -25.69 -9.78 12.06
CA ASP A 703 -27.06 -10.19 12.36
C ASP A 703 -27.21 -10.51 13.86
N ALA A 704 -28.45 -10.76 14.32
CA ALA A 704 -28.72 -10.99 15.74
C ALA A 704 -27.94 -12.17 16.34
N MET A 705 -27.43 -13.09 15.51
CA MET A 705 -26.59 -14.20 15.94
C MET A 705 -25.11 -13.77 16.02
N GLY A 706 -24.62 -13.05 15.02
CA GLY A 706 -23.28 -12.47 15.02
C GLY A 706 -23.09 -11.45 16.14
N GLN A 707 -24.12 -10.67 16.46
CA GLN A 707 -24.10 -9.76 17.60
C GLN A 707 -24.01 -10.53 18.91
N ARG A 708 -24.82 -11.58 19.09
CA ARG A 708 -24.73 -12.47 20.26
C ARG A 708 -23.37 -13.14 20.41
N TYR A 709 -22.75 -13.53 19.30
CA TYR A 709 -21.39 -14.09 19.30
C TYR A 709 -20.34 -13.05 19.71
N LEU A 710 -20.43 -11.81 19.21
CA LEU A 710 -19.54 -10.72 19.61
C LEU A 710 -19.74 -10.32 21.08
N ASP A 711 -20.99 -10.20 21.52
CA ASP A 711 -21.33 -9.92 22.91
C ASP A 711 -20.81 -11.03 23.84
N ALA A 712 -20.83 -12.31 23.40
CA ALA A 712 -20.26 -13.43 24.15
C ALA A 712 -18.72 -13.44 24.17
N LEU A 713 -18.06 -12.89 23.14
CA LEU A 713 -16.61 -12.69 23.13
C LEU A 713 -16.19 -11.52 24.04
N GLU A 714 -17.00 -10.48 24.14
CA GLU A 714 -16.77 -9.34 25.04
C GLU A 714 -17.14 -9.65 26.50
N ALA A 715 -17.99 -10.66 26.73
CA ALA A 715 -18.51 -11.02 28.04
C ALA A 715 -17.76 -12.16 28.77
N GLN A 716 -16.53 -12.51 28.38
CA GLN A 716 -15.69 -13.37 29.23
C GLN A 716 -14.86 -12.52 30.22
N PRO A 717 -14.80 -12.94 31.50
CA PRO A 717 -14.40 -12.13 32.65
C PRO A 717 -12.92 -11.71 32.72
#